data_AF-A0A4Q4VMI3-F1
#
_entry.id   AF-A0A4Q4VMI3-F1
#
_cell.length_a   1.000
_cell.length_b   1.000
_cell.length_c   1.000
_cell.angle_alpha   90.00
_cell.angle_beta   90.00
_cell.angle_gamma   90.00
#
_symmetry.space_group_name_H-M   'P 1'
#
loop_
_entity.id
_entity.type
_entity.pdbx_description
1 polymer ?
#
loop_
_entity_poly.entity_id
_entity_poly.type
_entity_poly.pdbx_seq_one_letter_code
_entity_poly.pdbx_strand_id
1 'polypeptide(L)'
;MAKTDVESDPLWQDINWAIGQMLIMGWDGTEVTPQIRNLIEHYHLGSIILTAKNLKSAQQTANLVQELQTIAHRAGHPVPLLIALDQENGGVNSLFDEDYICQFPSAMGIAAAGSLDLAYSVAKATATEMSAVGVNLILGPVLDVLTNARHQPLGVRAVGDDPQEASQYAIAMLNGYKDAGLATCGKHFPSYGNLDFLGSSLDMPIITQTLEELSLSALVPFRNAIASGRLDAMFVGGCGIQNAGMNVMHACLSDQVVDDLLRSDLGFNGVSISECLEMESLIQEYGVKGGTVMAVEAGNDLILLCRAHDVQLEAISGLQLGIENGIITKDRVCTSLERVLRMKSACASWQQALNPPGLSLLSKIHPSHLALSQKAYEQSITVVRDNDNLLPLSRSLLQEEELLLLTPLVKPLPASAATKSLMEKGTVRPGSLHERFVHQERGAIMSGEGVFRELGRAMARARNGKLLHTSYTANGLRPVHENLINRASGIIIVTADANRNLYQTGFTKHVAMMCHMLRASGQKKSLIVVAVSSPYDFAMDKSIGTYVCTFDFTETAMSSLVRALYGDFVPQGSVPGTMRKSKKVSKTRQQWLVEDYDRDRDGRGLDDLLKVLARSSTPSFPYLTTTAHSFELANPCIEESHFVVRNSSTKALYGFVATYTTKDIGAIGAIFVDPAKRNVSIGRSLHRRAMRALLQKGVKRLQLGFTFPGVFPGVPVDESGGVRGWFAKVGWDTQFPRRLTNLAIEELSAWSAPEGLLPSIQRASISFDLIHGLDNAESVLNHVVSHGAPEVAELYKFALQETKTCGVVRAKSPNDSLLGTVIICVAASHLSTYIPSLQTSAGSDVGGIIAPIVAPSPQPTLVLQGLAFMGVRQNKARKAAKSVVSWVLDDAVDPLAAMGFELQQAFDEITNSPEHWSV
;
A
#
# COMPACT_ATOMS: atom_id res chain seq x y z
N MET A 1 -12.54 -13.55 -39.26
CA MET A 1 -11.91 -14.78 -39.78
C MET A 1 -12.98 -15.56 -40.50
N ALA A 2 -12.70 -15.98 -41.74
CA ALA A 2 -13.67 -16.63 -42.61
C ALA A 2 -14.10 -18.00 -42.07
N LYS A 3 -15.37 -18.33 -42.31
CA LYS A 3 -16.10 -19.52 -41.85
C LYS A 3 -15.66 -20.83 -42.56
N THR A 4 -14.39 -20.97 -42.93
CA THR A 4 -13.99 -21.78 -44.09
C THR A 4 -12.78 -22.69 -43.88
N ASP A 5 -12.84 -23.65 -42.95
CA ASP A 5 -11.96 -24.87 -43.02
C ASP A 5 -12.35 -25.96 -41.99
N VAL A 6 -13.23 -25.66 -41.03
CA VAL A 6 -13.56 -26.54 -39.90
C VAL A 6 -14.45 -27.74 -40.30
N GLU A 7 -15.44 -27.54 -41.17
CA GLU A 7 -16.35 -28.64 -41.60
C GLU A 7 -15.67 -29.66 -42.54
N SER A 8 -14.51 -29.33 -43.11
CA SER A 8 -13.80 -30.15 -44.11
C SER A 8 -12.71 -31.06 -43.55
N ASP A 9 -12.29 -30.89 -42.30
CA ASP A 9 -11.26 -31.73 -41.68
C ASP A 9 -11.90 -33.07 -41.20
N PRO A 10 -11.50 -34.23 -41.77
CA PRO A 10 -12.06 -35.53 -41.40
C PRO A 10 -11.94 -35.84 -39.90
N LEU A 11 -10.97 -35.25 -39.21
CA LEU A 11 -10.76 -35.43 -37.77
C LEU A 11 -11.93 -34.89 -36.93
N TRP A 12 -12.58 -33.82 -37.40
CA TRP A 12 -13.71 -33.19 -36.72
C TRP A 12 -15.01 -33.99 -36.88
N GLN A 13 -15.05 -34.91 -37.85
CA GLN A 13 -16.15 -35.84 -38.04
C GLN A 13 -16.04 -37.08 -37.15
N ASP A 14 -14.87 -37.33 -36.53
CA ASP A 14 -14.69 -38.37 -35.52
C ASP A 14 -15.24 -37.90 -34.17
N ILE A 15 -16.41 -38.42 -33.82
CA ILE A 15 -17.12 -38.04 -32.60
C ILE A 15 -16.38 -38.46 -31.32
N ASN A 16 -15.62 -39.56 -31.36
CA ASN A 16 -14.86 -40.01 -30.19
C ASN A 16 -13.69 -39.07 -29.91
N TRP A 17 -13.02 -38.64 -30.98
CA TRP A 17 -11.98 -37.63 -30.88
C TRP A 17 -12.53 -36.29 -30.37
N ALA A 18 -13.66 -35.84 -30.93
CA ALA A 18 -14.35 -34.61 -30.52
C ALA A 18 -14.68 -34.60 -29.02
N ILE A 19 -15.29 -35.69 -28.53
CA ILE A 19 -15.62 -35.84 -27.10
C ILE A 19 -14.37 -35.70 -26.23
N GLY A 20 -13.27 -36.36 -26.61
CA GLY A 20 -12.00 -36.28 -25.89
C GLY A 20 -11.48 -34.85 -25.70
N GLN A 21 -11.66 -33.99 -26.70
CA GLN A 21 -11.22 -32.60 -26.64
C GLN A 21 -12.12 -31.70 -25.76
N MET A 22 -13.37 -32.10 -25.51
CA MET A 22 -14.33 -31.39 -24.66
C MET A 22 -14.23 -31.74 -23.17
N LEU A 23 -13.22 -32.53 -22.79
CA LEU A 23 -13.04 -33.02 -21.43
C LEU A 23 -11.74 -32.47 -20.83
N ILE A 24 -11.81 -32.13 -19.54
CA ILE A 24 -10.65 -31.82 -18.70
C ILE A 24 -10.64 -32.76 -17.50
N MET A 25 -9.59 -33.59 -17.40
CA MET A 25 -9.53 -34.67 -16.42
C MET A 25 -8.24 -34.68 -15.61
N GLY A 26 -8.30 -35.21 -14.38
CA GLY A 26 -7.14 -35.35 -13.49
C GLY A 26 -7.02 -36.74 -12.88
N TRP A 27 -6.05 -36.94 -12.00
CA TRP A 27 -5.88 -38.17 -11.21
C TRP A 27 -5.09 -37.89 -9.92
N ASP A 28 -5.07 -38.86 -9.02
CA ASP A 28 -4.22 -38.82 -7.82
C ASP A 28 -2.87 -39.52 -8.08
N GLY A 29 -1.78 -38.92 -7.61
CA GLY A 29 -0.42 -39.45 -7.72
C GLY A 29 0.51 -38.55 -8.52
N THR A 30 1.82 -38.78 -8.40
CA THR A 30 2.86 -37.87 -8.94
C THR A 30 3.50 -38.36 -10.23
N GLU A 31 2.93 -39.38 -10.84
CA GLU A 31 3.45 -40.05 -12.05
C GLU A 31 2.29 -40.34 -13.00
N VAL A 32 2.60 -40.53 -14.29
CA VAL A 32 1.61 -40.95 -15.29
C VAL A 32 1.17 -42.38 -14.99
N THR A 33 -0.12 -42.56 -14.72
CA THR A 33 -0.71 -43.88 -14.48
C THR A 33 -1.19 -44.53 -15.79
N PRO A 34 -1.36 -45.86 -15.84
CA PRO A 34 -1.98 -46.52 -16.99
C PRO A 34 -3.36 -45.96 -17.35
N GLN A 35 -4.13 -45.51 -16.36
CA GLN A 35 -5.47 -44.96 -16.51
C GLN A 35 -5.45 -43.62 -17.27
N ILE A 36 -4.62 -42.66 -16.84
CA ILE A 36 -4.55 -41.37 -17.54
C ILE A 36 -3.91 -41.50 -18.91
N ARG A 37 -2.91 -42.39 -19.06
CA ARG A 37 -2.34 -42.74 -20.37
C ARG A 37 -3.42 -43.26 -21.31
N ASN A 38 -4.26 -44.18 -20.86
CA ASN A 38 -5.37 -44.73 -21.65
C ASN A 38 -6.36 -43.64 -22.10
N LEU A 39 -6.71 -42.69 -21.23
CA LEU A 39 -7.58 -41.56 -21.59
C LEU A 39 -6.97 -40.68 -22.69
N ILE A 40 -5.65 -40.41 -22.62
CA ILE A 40 -4.95 -39.60 -23.64
C ILE A 40 -4.83 -40.35 -24.97
N GLU A 41 -4.43 -41.62 -24.94
CA GLU A 41 -4.12 -42.40 -26.13
C GLU A 41 -5.37 -42.89 -26.87
N HIS A 42 -6.38 -43.37 -26.15
CA HIS A 42 -7.53 -44.05 -26.74
C HIS A 42 -8.82 -43.23 -26.75
N TYR A 43 -8.98 -42.33 -25.78
CA TYR A 43 -10.13 -41.43 -25.70
C TYR A 43 -9.80 -40.01 -26.14
N HIS A 44 -8.59 -39.79 -26.68
CA HIS A 44 -8.11 -38.51 -27.19
C HIS A 44 -8.34 -37.34 -26.24
N LEU A 45 -8.17 -37.56 -24.92
CA LEU A 45 -8.34 -36.54 -23.90
C LEU A 45 -7.48 -35.32 -24.19
N GLY A 46 -8.11 -34.16 -24.35
CA GLY A 46 -7.44 -32.94 -24.82
C GLY A 46 -6.90 -32.02 -23.73
N SER A 47 -7.36 -32.19 -22.49
CA SER A 47 -7.04 -31.28 -21.37
C SER A 47 -6.85 -32.04 -20.05
N ILE A 48 -5.88 -31.59 -19.26
CA ILE A 48 -5.50 -32.16 -17.97
C ILE A 48 -5.62 -31.09 -16.90
N ILE A 49 -6.14 -31.44 -15.73
CA ILE A 49 -6.02 -30.63 -14.51
C ILE A 49 -5.02 -31.27 -13.55
N LEU A 50 -4.04 -30.50 -13.10
CA LEU A 50 -3.10 -30.90 -12.06
C LEU A 50 -3.50 -30.27 -10.73
N THR A 51 -3.27 -31.00 -9.65
CA THR A 51 -3.52 -30.57 -8.27
C THR A 51 -2.26 -30.73 -7.43
N ALA A 52 -2.24 -30.20 -6.20
CA ALA A 52 -1.13 -30.40 -5.27
C ALA A 52 -0.74 -31.87 -5.04
N LYS A 53 -1.65 -32.84 -5.28
CA LYS A 53 -1.33 -34.28 -5.19
C LYS A 53 -0.44 -34.81 -6.32
N ASN A 54 -0.36 -34.07 -7.43
CA ASN A 54 0.48 -34.41 -8.57
C ASN A 54 1.88 -33.78 -8.47
N LEU A 55 2.05 -32.80 -7.57
CA LEU A 55 3.16 -31.85 -7.60
C LEU A 55 4.02 -31.97 -6.34
N LYS A 56 5.31 -32.19 -6.54
CA LYS A 56 6.32 -32.35 -5.47
C LYS A 56 7.44 -31.32 -5.54
N SER A 57 7.94 -31.06 -6.74
CA SER A 57 9.00 -30.08 -7.01
C SER A 57 8.87 -29.55 -8.43
N ALA A 58 9.57 -28.45 -8.74
CA ALA A 58 9.60 -27.88 -10.09
C ALA A 58 10.12 -28.90 -11.12
N GLN A 59 11.17 -29.66 -10.77
CA GLN A 59 11.77 -30.64 -11.67
C GLN A 59 10.84 -31.80 -11.98
N GLN A 60 10.19 -32.37 -10.96
CA GLN A 60 9.26 -33.49 -11.16
C GLN A 60 8.02 -33.05 -11.94
N THR A 61 7.54 -31.82 -11.69
CA THR A 61 6.44 -31.23 -12.45
C THR A 61 6.79 -31.08 -13.92
N ALA A 62 7.96 -30.51 -14.23
CA ALA A 62 8.41 -30.35 -15.61
C ALA A 62 8.52 -31.69 -16.34
N ASN A 63 9.05 -32.73 -15.68
CA ASN A 63 9.14 -34.08 -16.24
C ASN A 63 7.76 -34.71 -16.47
N LEU A 64 6.86 -34.59 -15.48
CA LEU A 64 5.50 -35.10 -15.57
C LEU A 64 4.76 -34.48 -16.75
N VAL A 65 4.81 -33.15 -16.87
CA VAL A 65 4.15 -32.44 -17.96
C VAL A 65 4.76 -32.80 -19.32
N GLN A 66 6.09 -32.87 -19.41
CA GLN A 66 6.76 -33.29 -20.65
C GLN A 66 6.37 -34.72 -21.05
N GLU A 67 6.23 -35.64 -20.09
CA GLU A 67 5.78 -37.01 -20.36
C GLU A 67 4.35 -37.02 -20.92
N LEU A 68 3.41 -36.30 -20.28
CA LEU A 68 2.03 -36.17 -20.77
C LEU A 68 1.97 -35.63 -22.19
N GLN A 69 2.73 -34.57 -22.48
CA GLN A 69 2.79 -33.98 -23.83
C GLN A 69 3.41 -34.95 -24.84
N THR A 70 4.43 -35.72 -24.45
CA THR A 70 5.03 -36.75 -25.31
C THR A 70 4.05 -37.87 -25.65
N ILE A 71 3.24 -38.29 -24.68
CA ILE A 71 2.19 -39.31 -24.89
C ILE A 71 1.16 -38.78 -25.89
N ALA A 72 0.63 -37.58 -25.68
CA ALA A 72 -0.34 -36.97 -26.59
C ALA A 72 0.23 -36.78 -28.01
N HIS A 73 1.47 -36.33 -28.13
CA HIS A 73 2.13 -36.17 -29.43
C HIS A 73 2.24 -37.50 -30.19
N ARG A 74 2.68 -38.56 -29.51
CA ARG A 74 2.80 -39.91 -30.10
C ARG A 74 1.44 -40.54 -30.43
N ALA A 75 0.41 -40.20 -29.66
CA ALA A 75 -0.97 -40.60 -29.93
C ALA A 75 -1.62 -39.83 -31.09
N GLY A 76 -0.90 -38.90 -31.74
CA GLY A 76 -1.36 -38.20 -32.94
C GLY A 76 -2.28 -37.02 -32.66
N HIS A 77 -2.23 -36.42 -31.47
CA HIS A 77 -3.01 -35.21 -31.20
C HIS A 77 -2.57 -34.06 -32.12
N PRO A 78 -3.48 -33.25 -32.68
CA PRO A 78 -3.11 -32.17 -33.60
C PRO A 78 -2.48 -30.98 -32.88
N VAL A 79 -2.89 -30.72 -31.63
CA VAL A 79 -2.38 -29.65 -30.78
C VAL A 79 -2.00 -30.19 -29.39
N PRO A 80 -1.03 -29.57 -28.69
CA PRO A 80 -0.61 -30.00 -27.35
C PRO A 80 -1.77 -30.09 -26.37
N LEU A 81 -1.60 -30.89 -25.31
CA LEU A 81 -2.56 -30.92 -24.20
C LEU A 81 -2.64 -29.55 -23.53
N LEU A 82 -3.85 -29.18 -23.12
CA LEU A 82 -4.04 -28.11 -22.16
C LEU A 82 -3.70 -28.65 -20.76
N ILE A 83 -2.79 -28.01 -20.05
CA ILE A 83 -2.34 -28.38 -18.71
C ILE A 83 -2.77 -27.25 -17.77
N ALA A 84 -3.86 -27.49 -17.04
CA ALA A 84 -4.47 -26.56 -16.12
C ALA A 84 -3.90 -26.73 -14.70
N LEU A 85 -3.72 -25.60 -14.01
CA LEU A 85 -3.33 -25.59 -12.61
C LEU A 85 -4.07 -24.49 -11.84
N ASP A 86 -4.48 -24.81 -10.62
CA ASP A 86 -5.02 -23.83 -9.68
C ASP A 86 -3.88 -23.21 -8.83
N GLN A 87 -3.34 -22.09 -9.31
CA GLN A 87 -2.20 -21.38 -8.73
C GLN A 87 -2.58 -19.93 -8.39
N GLU A 88 -3.41 -19.73 -7.36
CA GLU A 88 -3.90 -18.39 -6.95
C GLU A 88 -2.89 -17.62 -6.09
N ASN A 89 -1.81 -18.28 -5.66
CA ASN A 89 -0.92 -17.84 -4.58
C ASN A 89 -1.61 -17.85 -3.20
N GLY A 90 -0.97 -17.27 -2.17
CA GLY A 90 -1.42 -17.34 -0.79
C GLY A 90 -1.67 -18.79 -0.34
N GLY A 91 -2.81 -19.02 0.32
CA GLY A 91 -3.23 -20.34 0.82
C GLY A 91 -3.78 -21.31 -0.23
N VAL A 92 -3.96 -20.89 -1.48
CA VAL A 92 -4.32 -21.75 -2.62
C VAL A 92 -3.15 -21.73 -3.61
N ASN A 93 -2.10 -22.43 -3.21
CA ASN A 93 -0.84 -22.55 -3.95
C ASN A 93 -0.56 -24.05 -4.21
N SER A 94 -0.72 -24.50 -5.44
CA SER A 94 -0.60 -25.93 -5.78
C SER A 94 0.85 -26.38 -5.95
N LEU A 95 1.73 -25.52 -6.46
CA LEU A 95 3.16 -25.78 -6.62
C LEU A 95 3.99 -24.76 -5.85
N PHE A 96 4.81 -25.26 -4.94
CA PHE A 96 5.84 -24.49 -4.24
C PHE A 96 7.14 -25.30 -4.20
N ASP A 97 8.26 -24.61 -4.41
CA ASP A 97 9.60 -25.18 -4.40
C ASP A 97 10.56 -24.09 -3.96
N GLU A 98 11.14 -24.23 -2.76
CA GLU A 98 11.98 -23.20 -2.11
C GLU A 98 13.14 -22.72 -2.99
N ASP A 99 13.64 -23.58 -3.88
CA ASP A 99 14.79 -23.28 -4.74
C ASP A 99 14.39 -22.68 -6.10
N TYR A 100 13.13 -22.83 -6.52
CA TYR A 100 12.73 -22.57 -7.92
C TYR A 100 11.37 -21.87 -8.13
N ILE A 101 10.41 -22.01 -7.21
CA ILE A 101 9.04 -21.50 -7.34
C ILE A 101 8.66 -20.69 -6.11
N CYS A 102 8.46 -19.39 -6.31
CA CYS A 102 8.24 -18.46 -5.21
C CYS A 102 6.81 -18.52 -4.68
N GLN A 103 6.67 -18.45 -3.36
CA GLN A 103 5.39 -18.19 -2.71
C GLN A 103 5.08 -16.69 -2.78
N PHE A 104 3.88 -16.31 -3.19
CA PHE A 104 3.41 -14.91 -3.18
C PHE A 104 2.18 -14.73 -2.27
N PRO A 105 1.88 -13.48 -1.82
CA PRO A 105 0.69 -13.19 -1.03
C PRO A 105 -0.62 -13.59 -1.73
N SER A 106 -1.66 -13.84 -0.93
CA SER A 106 -3.03 -14.01 -1.42
C SER A 106 -3.53 -12.78 -2.19
N ALA A 107 -4.60 -12.92 -2.98
CA ALA A 107 -5.18 -11.81 -3.72
C ALA A 107 -5.56 -10.62 -2.81
N MET A 108 -6.11 -10.90 -1.63
CA MET A 108 -6.41 -9.86 -0.63
C MET A 108 -5.12 -9.22 -0.06
N GLY A 109 -4.05 -10.01 0.12
CA GLY A 109 -2.75 -9.49 0.55
C GLY A 109 -2.10 -8.58 -0.49
N ILE A 110 -2.13 -8.97 -1.77
CA ILE A 110 -1.70 -8.12 -2.88
C ILE A 110 -2.53 -6.84 -2.96
N ALA A 111 -3.84 -6.97 -2.79
CA ALA A 111 -4.72 -5.82 -2.74
C ALA A 111 -4.38 -4.91 -1.56
N ALA A 112 -4.06 -5.48 -0.40
CA ALA A 112 -3.71 -4.75 0.82
C ALA A 112 -2.48 -3.86 0.65
N ALA A 113 -1.51 -4.29 -0.17
CA ALA A 113 -0.33 -3.51 -0.53
C ALA A 113 -0.66 -2.22 -1.30
N GLY A 114 -1.84 -2.14 -1.95
CA GLY A 114 -2.33 -0.90 -2.54
C GLY A 114 -1.70 -0.52 -3.89
N SER A 115 -1.07 -1.46 -4.60
CA SER A 115 -0.39 -1.23 -5.88
C SER A 115 -0.86 -2.20 -6.98
N LEU A 116 -1.43 -1.67 -8.06
CA LEU A 116 -1.81 -2.45 -9.25
C LEU A 116 -0.58 -2.95 -10.02
N ASP A 117 0.51 -2.18 -10.03
CA ASP A 117 1.77 -2.59 -10.66
C ASP A 117 2.38 -3.80 -9.96
N LEU A 118 2.25 -3.86 -8.63
CA LEU A 118 2.67 -5.02 -7.85
C LEU A 118 1.81 -6.23 -8.19
N ALA A 119 0.49 -6.06 -8.32
CA ALA A 119 -0.43 -7.13 -8.70
C ALA A 119 -0.10 -7.71 -10.10
N TYR A 120 0.16 -6.84 -11.08
CA TYR A 120 0.63 -7.25 -12.40
C TYR A 120 1.97 -8.00 -12.32
N SER A 121 2.94 -7.44 -11.58
CA SER A 121 4.29 -8.02 -11.49
C SER A 121 4.29 -9.40 -10.84
N VAL A 122 3.51 -9.56 -9.76
CA VAL A 122 3.34 -10.86 -9.07
C VAL A 122 2.66 -11.86 -9.99
N ALA A 123 1.56 -11.49 -10.65
CA ALA A 123 0.87 -12.38 -11.58
C ALA A 123 1.79 -12.81 -12.73
N LYS A 124 2.56 -11.89 -13.31
CA LYS A 124 3.53 -12.18 -14.36
C LYS A 124 4.64 -13.13 -13.87
N ALA A 125 5.16 -12.91 -12.66
CA ALA A 125 6.15 -13.80 -12.05
C ALA A 125 5.60 -15.21 -11.85
N THR A 126 4.42 -15.34 -11.22
CA THR A 126 3.73 -16.62 -11.03
C THR A 126 3.51 -17.34 -12.36
N ALA A 127 2.99 -16.66 -13.38
CA ALA A 127 2.76 -17.30 -14.69
C ALA A 127 4.06 -17.67 -15.42
N THR A 128 5.12 -16.88 -15.29
CA THR A 128 6.43 -17.22 -15.87
C THR A 128 7.00 -18.49 -15.24
N GLU A 129 6.88 -18.63 -13.92
CA GLU A 129 7.29 -19.84 -13.19
C GLU A 129 6.47 -21.07 -13.61
N MET A 130 5.14 -20.94 -13.69
CA MET A 130 4.26 -22.03 -14.12
C MET A 130 4.49 -22.43 -15.58
N SER A 131 4.71 -21.45 -16.48
CA SER A 131 5.08 -21.69 -17.88
C SER A 131 6.36 -22.50 -18.00
N ALA A 132 7.36 -22.20 -17.16
CA ALA A 132 8.66 -22.87 -17.20
C ALA A 132 8.56 -24.38 -16.91
N VAL A 133 7.57 -24.82 -16.12
CA VAL A 133 7.29 -26.23 -15.84
C VAL A 133 6.25 -26.86 -16.79
N GLY A 134 5.82 -26.13 -17.82
CA GLY A 134 4.94 -26.62 -18.89
C GLY A 134 3.44 -26.43 -18.66
N VAL A 135 3.03 -25.76 -17.58
CA VAL A 135 1.63 -25.36 -17.38
C VAL A 135 1.28 -24.26 -18.39
N ASN A 136 0.16 -24.40 -19.09
CA ASN A 136 -0.26 -23.47 -20.15
C ASN A 136 -1.68 -22.90 -19.93
N LEU A 137 -2.39 -23.34 -18.88
CA LEU A 137 -3.63 -22.74 -18.40
C LEU A 137 -3.56 -22.50 -16.90
N ILE A 138 -3.72 -21.24 -16.48
CA ILE A 138 -3.94 -20.92 -15.07
C ILE A 138 -5.43 -20.76 -14.79
N LEU A 139 -5.92 -21.42 -13.75
CA LEU A 139 -7.30 -21.26 -13.26
C LEU A 139 -7.42 -19.99 -12.43
N GLY A 140 -7.17 -18.83 -13.05
CA GLY A 140 -7.34 -17.52 -12.46
C GLY A 140 -7.29 -16.38 -13.51
N PRO A 141 -7.48 -15.12 -13.09
CA PRO A 141 -7.63 -14.67 -11.70
C PRO A 141 -9.01 -14.96 -11.09
N VAL A 142 -9.10 -14.90 -9.76
CA VAL A 142 -10.38 -14.86 -9.05
C VAL A 142 -11.05 -13.50 -9.28
N LEU A 143 -12.26 -13.53 -9.82
CA LEU A 143 -13.11 -12.38 -10.19
C LEU A 143 -14.22 -12.12 -9.17
N ASP A 144 -14.37 -13.00 -8.19
CA ASP A 144 -15.40 -12.88 -7.16
C ASP A 144 -15.23 -11.62 -6.27
N VAL A 145 -16.35 -11.05 -5.83
CA VAL A 145 -16.39 -9.91 -4.89
C VAL A 145 -16.94 -10.38 -3.55
N LEU A 146 -16.14 -10.33 -2.48
CA LEU A 146 -16.51 -10.83 -1.16
C LEU A 146 -17.44 -9.87 -0.42
N THR A 147 -18.70 -9.74 -0.83
CA THR A 147 -19.66 -8.85 -0.16
C THR A 147 -20.13 -9.40 1.20
N ASN A 148 -19.97 -10.71 1.44
CA ASN A 148 -20.27 -11.33 2.72
C ASN A 148 -19.07 -12.11 3.30
N ALA A 149 -18.32 -11.45 4.17
CA ALA A 149 -17.15 -12.04 4.83
C ALA A 149 -17.45 -13.14 5.87
N ARG A 150 -18.73 -13.40 6.18
CA ARG A 150 -19.11 -14.41 7.20
C ARG A 150 -19.13 -15.83 6.66
N HIS A 151 -19.33 -16.00 5.35
CA HIS A 151 -19.60 -17.31 4.74
C HIS A 151 -18.61 -17.62 3.60
N GLN A 152 -18.25 -18.90 3.50
CA GLN A 152 -17.08 -19.44 2.78
C GLN A 152 -17.53 -20.21 1.52
N PRO A 153 -16.71 -20.30 0.45
CA PRO A 153 -15.28 -20.68 0.52
C PRO A 153 -14.23 -19.64 0.08
N LEU A 154 -14.58 -18.36 -0.09
CA LEU A 154 -13.72 -17.42 -0.81
C LEU A 154 -12.64 -16.74 0.07
N GLY A 155 -13.02 -16.00 1.11
CA GLY A 155 -12.07 -15.38 2.05
C GLY A 155 -10.98 -14.52 1.37
N VAL A 156 -9.71 -14.75 1.73
CA VAL A 156 -8.54 -14.01 1.21
C VAL A 156 -8.20 -14.28 -0.26
N ARG A 157 -8.90 -15.23 -0.89
CA ARG A 157 -8.78 -15.52 -2.34
C ARG A 157 -9.38 -14.41 -3.20
N ALA A 158 -10.34 -13.66 -2.65
CA ALA A 158 -10.85 -12.44 -3.26
C ALA A 158 -9.98 -11.24 -2.92
N VAL A 159 -9.94 -10.26 -3.82
CA VAL A 159 -9.29 -8.97 -3.60
C VAL A 159 -9.92 -8.19 -2.44
N GLY A 160 -11.24 -8.28 -2.28
CA GLY A 160 -11.99 -7.53 -1.26
C GLY A 160 -13.50 -7.56 -1.52
N ASP A 161 -14.21 -6.66 -0.85
CA ASP A 161 -15.66 -6.50 -0.90
C ASP A 161 -16.13 -5.36 -1.83
N ASP A 162 -15.20 -4.63 -2.46
CA ASP A 162 -15.51 -3.56 -3.40
C ASP A 162 -15.43 -4.04 -4.87
N PRO A 163 -16.53 -4.03 -5.64
CA PRO A 163 -16.54 -4.55 -7.01
C PRO A 163 -15.56 -3.87 -7.98
N GLN A 164 -15.37 -2.56 -7.83
CA GLN A 164 -14.49 -1.80 -8.73
C GLN A 164 -13.02 -2.06 -8.43
N GLU A 165 -12.66 -2.09 -7.15
CA GLU A 165 -11.30 -2.46 -6.74
C GLU A 165 -10.99 -3.91 -7.11
N ALA A 166 -11.92 -4.85 -6.87
CA ALA A 166 -11.78 -6.24 -7.30
C ALA A 166 -11.54 -6.34 -8.82
N SER A 167 -12.31 -5.61 -9.62
CA SER A 167 -12.13 -5.55 -11.07
C SER A 167 -10.75 -5.02 -11.49
N GLN A 168 -10.27 -3.93 -10.88
CA GLN A 168 -8.97 -3.33 -11.21
C GLN A 168 -7.80 -4.29 -10.94
N TYR A 169 -7.79 -4.91 -9.76
CA TYR A 169 -6.75 -5.88 -9.40
C TYR A 169 -6.82 -7.14 -10.26
N ALA A 170 -8.03 -7.66 -10.52
CA ALA A 170 -8.18 -8.83 -11.37
C ALA A 170 -7.72 -8.57 -12.80
N ILE A 171 -8.00 -7.40 -13.38
CA ILE A 171 -7.51 -7.03 -14.72
C ILE A 171 -5.98 -6.89 -14.72
N ALA A 172 -5.39 -6.31 -13.67
CA ALA A 172 -3.93 -6.23 -13.55
C ALA A 172 -3.28 -7.63 -13.50
N MET A 173 -3.86 -8.56 -12.74
CA MET A 173 -3.39 -9.95 -12.67
C MET A 173 -3.60 -10.69 -14.00
N LEU A 174 -4.77 -10.55 -14.63
CA LEU A 174 -5.09 -11.08 -15.96
C LEU A 174 -4.03 -10.66 -16.99
N ASN A 175 -3.69 -9.37 -17.01
CA ASN A 175 -2.66 -8.85 -17.92
C ASN A 175 -1.28 -9.46 -17.62
N GLY A 176 -0.92 -9.62 -16.34
CA GLY A 176 0.34 -10.25 -15.93
C GLY A 176 0.45 -11.70 -16.40
N TYR A 177 -0.59 -12.50 -16.18
CA TYR A 177 -0.66 -13.88 -16.66
C TYR A 177 -0.56 -13.97 -18.18
N LYS A 178 -1.31 -13.11 -18.89
CA LYS A 178 -1.32 -13.07 -20.35
C LYS A 178 0.02 -12.66 -20.95
N ASP A 179 0.68 -11.66 -20.39
CA ASP A 179 1.98 -11.19 -20.89
C ASP A 179 3.11 -12.19 -20.61
N ALA A 180 2.91 -13.14 -19.69
CA ALA A 180 3.79 -14.28 -19.48
C ALA A 180 3.49 -15.47 -20.42
N GLY A 181 2.46 -15.36 -21.26
CA GLY A 181 2.11 -16.37 -22.27
C GLY A 181 1.21 -17.51 -21.77
N LEU A 182 0.58 -17.38 -20.60
CA LEU A 182 -0.38 -18.38 -20.10
C LEU A 182 -1.81 -18.04 -20.52
N ALA A 183 -2.59 -19.07 -20.86
CA ALA A 183 -4.04 -18.93 -20.96
C ALA A 183 -4.64 -18.73 -19.57
N THR A 184 -5.71 -17.95 -19.48
CA THR A 184 -6.33 -17.54 -18.21
C THR A 184 -7.78 -17.97 -18.13
N CYS A 185 -8.20 -18.51 -16.98
CA CYS A 185 -9.58 -18.87 -16.69
C CYS A 185 -10.11 -18.10 -15.48
N GLY A 186 -10.95 -17.10 -15.73
CA GLY A 186 -11.58 -16.28 -14.69
C GLY A 186 -12.60 -17.10 -13.90
N LYS A 187 -12.74 -16.86 -12.58
CA LYS A 187 -13.61 -17.68 -11.71
C LYS A 187 -14.14 -16.92 -10.49
N HIS A 188 -15.26 -17.31 -9.87
CA HIS A 188 -16.15 -18.43 -10.22
C HIS A 188 -17.49 -17.84 -10.69
N PHE A 189 -17.82 -18.01 -11.97
CA PHE A 189 -19.02 -17.43 -12.53
C PHE A 189 -20.28 -18.17 -12.05
N PRO A 190 -21.39 -17.50 -11.68
CA PRO A 190 -21.58 -16.05 -11.68
C PRO A 190 -21.01 -15.31 -10.47
N SER A 191 -20.91 -15.94 -9.29
CA SER A 191 -20.13 -15.43 -8.15
C SER A 191 -20.14 -16.42 -6.98
N TYR A 192 -19.02 -16.56 -6.28
CA TYR A 192 -18.93 -17.20 -4.94
C TYR A 192 -18.84 -16.19 -3.79
N GLY A 193 -18.95 -14.90 -4.09
CA GLY A 193 -18.71 -13.82 -3.13
C GLY A 193 -19.77 -13.61 -2.04
N ASN A 194 -20.98 -14.15 -2.24
CA ASN A 194 -22.11 -13.99 -1.34
C ASN A 194 -23.05 -15.21 -1.37
N LEU A 195 -22.50 -16.37 -1.07
CA LEU A 195 -23.27 -17.60 -0.99
C LEU A 195 -24.01 -17.71 0.34
N ASP A 196 -25.27 -18.14 0.28
CA ASP A 196 -26.09 -18.53 1.42
C ASP A 196 -26.20 -20.06 1.50
N PHE A 197 -26.41 -20.60 2.69
CA PHE A 197 -26.55 -22.03 2.94
C PHE A 197 -27.82 -22.25 3.76
N LEU A 198 -28.85 -22.84 3.15
CA LEU A 198 -30.18 -23.01 3.78
C LEU A 198 -30.21 -24.08 4.90
N GLY A 199 -29.09 -24.72 5.22
CA GLY A 199 -29.00 -25.76 6.24
C GLY A 199 -27.56 -26.06 6.71
N SER A 200 -27.05 -27.25 6.42
CA SER A 200 -25.70 -27.68 6.82
C SER A 200 -24.63 -27.10 5.88
N SER A 201 -23.36 -27.07 6.31
CA SER A 201 -22.25 -26.61 5.43
C SER A 201 -21.94 -27.53 4.24
N LEU A 202 -22.65 -28.66 4.13
CA LEU A 202 -22.61 -29.64 3.04
C LEU A 202 -23.71 -29.38 1.99
N ASP A 203 -24.71 -28.57 2.31
CA ASP A 203 -25.80 -28.26 1.40
C ASP A 203 -25.29 -27.36 0.26
N MET A 204 -25.94 -27.43 -0.90
CA MET A 204 -25.58 -26.63 -2.06
C MET A 204 -25.58 -25.13 -1.69
N PRO A 205 -24.46 -24.40 -1.87
CA PRO A 205 -24.49 -22.96 -1.72
C PRO A 205 -25.41 -22.33 -2.75
N ILE A 206 -26.21 -21.35 -2.33
CA ILE A 206 -27.12 -20.62 -3.22
C ILE A 206 -26.81 -19.13 -3.27
N ILE A 207 -27.09 -18.51 -4.40
CA ILE A 207 -27.10 -17.07 -4.59
C ILE A 207 -28.56 -16.61 -4.47
N THR A 208 -28.84 -15.75 -3.50
CA THR A 208 -30.19 -15.20 -3.25
C THR A 208 -30.41 -13.82 -3.88
N GLN A 209 -29.34 -13.20 -4.38
CA GLN A 209 -29.38 -11.88 -5.02
C GLN A 209 -30.09 -11.93 -6.38
N THR A 210 -30.80 -10.87 -6.74
CA THR A 210 -31.41 -10.74 -8.08
C THR A 210 -30.35 -10.46 -9.14
N LEU A 211 -30.72 -10.61 -10.41
CA LEU A 211 -29.79 -10.35 -11.52
C LEU A 211 -29.34 -8.88 -11.57
N GLU A 212 -30.23 -7.94 -11.24
CA GLU A 212 -29.90 -6.51 -11.15
C GLU A 212 -28.87 -6.24 -10.05
N GLU A 213 -29.05 -6.86 -8.88
CA GLU A 213 -28.11 -6.74 -7.76
C GLU A 213 -26.73 -7.32 -8.10
N LEU A 214 -26.71 -8.49 -8.75
CA LEU A 214 -25.49 -9.12 -9.25
C LEU A 214 -24.82 -8.23 -10.30
N SER A 215 -25.59 -7.66 -11.24
CA SER A 215 -25.07 -6.77 -12.29
C SER A 215 -24.45 -5.48 -11.75
N LEU A 216 -24.94 -4.96 -10.62
CA LEU A 216 -24.40 -3.76 -9.96
C LEU A 216 -23.22 -4.06 -9.04
N SER A 217 -22.99 -5.33 -8.69
CA SER A 217 -21.96 -5.75 -7.75
C SER A 217 -21.10 -6.90 -8.27
N ALA A 218 -21.49 -8.15 -8.01
CA ALA A 218 -20.68 -9.33 -8.21
C ALA A 218 -20.24 -9.57 -9.66
N LEU A 219 -21.04 -9.18 -10.66
CA LEU A 219 -20.72 -9.36 -12.08
C LEU A 219 -19.81 -8.27 -12.65
N VAL A 220 -19.50 -7.20 -11.90
CA VAL A 220 -18.67 -6.10 -12.39
C VAL A 220 -17.27 -6.58 -12.83
N PRO A 221 -16.51 -7.37 -12.04
CA PRO A 221 -15.21 -7.87 -12.47
C PRO A 221 -15.30 -8.80 -13.68
N PHE A 222 -16.32 -9.67 -13.74
CA PHE A 222 -16.55 -10.57 -14.87
C PHE A 222 -16.79 -9.81 -16.17
N ARG A 223 -17.74 -8.87 -16.16
CA ARG A 223 -18.07 -8.03 -17.31
C ARG A 223 -16.85 -7.25 -17.81
N ASN A 224 -16.07 -6.67 -16.89
CA ASN A 224 -14.89 -5.88 -17.27
C ASN A 224 -13.74 -6.77 -17.78
N ALA A 225 -13.56 -7.97 -17.22
CA ALA A 225 -12.59 -8.94 -17.71
C ALA A 225 -12.95 -9.42 -19.14
N ILE A 226 -14.24 -9.69 -19.41
CA ILE A 226 -14.72 -10.02 -20.75
C ILE A 226 -14.51 -8.84 -21.71
N ALA A 227 -14.90 -7.63 -21.31
CA ALA A 227 -14.76 -6.42 -22.12
C ALA A 227 -13.29 -6.06 -22.45
N SER A 228 -12.33 -6.55 -21.65
CA SER A 228 -10.90 -6.39 -21.94
C SER A 228 -10.46 -7.12 -23.22
N GLY A 229 -11.23 -8.12 -23.67
CA GLY A 229 -10.89 -9.00 -24.80
C GLY A 229 -9.70 -9.93 -24.53
N ARG A 230 -9.19 -9.99 -23.29
CA ARG A 230 -7.99 -10.75 -22.92
C ARG A 230 -8.29 -12.00 -22.10
N LEU A 231 -9.53 -12.28 -21.73
CA LEU A 231 -9.90 -13.48 -20.98
C LEU A 231 -10.15 -14.66 -21.92
N ASP A 232 -9.40 -15.76 -21.78
CA ASP A 232 -9.57 -16.95 -22.65
C ASP A 232 -10.71 -17.85 -22.23
N ALA A 233 -10.81 -18.09 -20.92
CA ALA A 233 -11.73 -19.05 -20.35
C ALA A 233 -12.47 -18.47 -19.13
N MET A 234 -13.63 -19.04 -18.85
CA MET A 234 -14.45 -18.76 -17.67
C MET A 234 -14.79 -20.07 -16.97
N PHE A 235 -14.54 -20.14 -15.67
CA PHE A 235 -14.92 -21.26 -14.82
C PHE A 235 -16.30 -20.98 -14.23
N VAL A 236 -17.26 -21.86 -14.50
CA VAL A 236 -18.63 -21.74 -13.99
C VAL A 236 -18.79 -22.59 -12.74
N GLY A 237 -19.17 -21.95 -11.64
CA GLY A 237 -19.29 -22.57 -10.33
C GLY A 237 -20.47 -23.54 -10.21
N GLY A 238 -20.35 -24.49 -9.29
CA GLY A 238 -21.43 -25.38 -8.84
C GLY A 238 -22.17 -24.77 -7.66
N CYS A 239 -22.91 -23.69 -7.89
CA CYS A 239 -23.81 -23.07 -6.92
C CYS A 239 -25.22 -22.93 -7.51
N GLY A 240 -26.24 -22.91 -6.64
CA GLY A 240 -27.61 -22.60 -7.04
C GLY A 240 -27.86 -21.09 -7.11
N ILE A 241 -28.92 -20.68 -7.80
CA ILE A 241 -29.45 -19.32 -7.77
C ILE A 241 -30.93 -19.43 -7.48
N GLN A 242 -31.36 -18.86 -6.37
CA GLN A 242 -32.76 -18.93 -5.91
C GLN A 242 -33.24 -17.52 -5.56
N ASN A 243 -33.87 -16.87 -6.54
CA ASN A 243 -34.47 -15.55 -6.37
C ASN A 243 -35.77 -15.47 -7.19
N ALA A 244 -36.44 -14.31 -7.16
CA ALA A 244 -37.73 -14.13 -7.83
C ALA A 244 -37.67 -14.23 -9.37
N GLY A 245 -36.49 -14.02 -9.98
CA GLY A 245 -36.29 -14.01 -11.44
C GLY A 245 -35.57 -15.25 -11.99
N MET A 246 -34.92 -16.05 -11.14
CA MET A 246 -34.15 -17.22 -11.54
C MET A 246 -34.14 -18.26 -10.42
N ASN A 247 -34.44 -19.50 -10.78
CA ASN A 247 -34.42 -20.65 -9.88
C ASN A 247 -33.68 -21.82 -10.53
N VAL A 248 -32.37 -21.89 -10.31
CA VAL A 248 -31.48 -22.92 -10.86
C VAL A 248 -30.75 -23.60 -9.72
N MET A 249 -30.62 -24.93 -9.79
CA MET A 249 -29.96 -25.70 -8.74
C MET A 249 -28.43 -25.68 -8.88
N HIS A 250 -27.92 -25.69 -10.12
CA HIS A 250 -26.49 -25.62 -10.42
C HIS A 250 -26.24 -24.69 -11.60
N ALA A 251 -25.51 -23.60 -11.37
CA ALA A 251 -25.14 -22.63 -12.39
C ALA A 251 -24.39 -23.28 -13.56
N CYS A 252 -23.44 -24.18 -13.29
CA CYS A 252 -22.69 -24.88 -14.34
C CYS A 252 -23.51 -25.87 -15.19
N LEU A 253 -24.75 -26.21 -14.81
CA LEU A 253 -25.64 -27.10 -15.57
C LEU A 253 -26.84 -26.37 -16.19
N SER A 254 -26.90 -25.05 -16.13
CA SER A 254 -28.06 -24.27 -16.59
C SER A 254 -27.73 -23.36 -17.77
N ASP A 255 -28.49 -23.52 -18.84
CA ASP A 255 -28.52 -22.66 -20.03
C ASP A 255 -28.82 -21.19 -19.70
N GLN A 256 -29.74 -20.93 -18.77
CA GLN A 256 -30.04 -19.58 -18.28
C GLN A 256 -28.81 -18.87 -17.70
N VAL A 257 -27.83 -19.61 -17.18
CA VAL A 257 -26.61 -19.04 -16.61
C VAL A 257 -25.48 -19.00 -17.63
N VAL A 258 -25.24 -20.09 -18.35
CA VAL A 258 -24.10 -20.17 -19.26
C VAL A 258 -24.42 -19.55 -20.62
N ASP A 259 -25.43 -20.00 -21.34
CA ASP A 259 -25.76 -19.46 -22.66
C ASP A 259 -26.49 -18.10 -22.60
N ASP A 260 -27.47 -17.91 -21.72
CA ASP A 260 -28.19 -16.64 -21.64
C ASP A 260 -27.32 -15.57 -20.95
N LEU A 261 -26.95 -15.78 -19.67
CA LEU A 261 -26.25 -14.73 -18.92
C LEU A 261 -24.77 -14.55 -19.35
N LEU A 262 -23.97 -15.61 -19.42
CA LEU A 262 -22.54 -15.49 -19.74
C LEU A 262 -22.28 -15.22 -21.23
N ARG A 263 -22.91 -15.98 -22.14
CA ARG A 263 -22.68 -15.81 -23.59
C ARG A 263 -23.47 -14.65 -24.16
N SER A 264 -24.79 -14.60 -23.94
CA SER A 264 -25.66 -13.64 -24.62
C SER A 264 -25.60 -12.25 -23.97
N ASP A 265 -25.83 -12.16 -22.66
CA ASP A 265 -25.90 -10.86 -21.96
C ASP A 265 -24.52 -10.23 -21.73
N LEU A 266 -23.54 -11.03 -21.28
CA LEU A 266 -22.17 -10.53 -21.03
C LEU A 266 -21.25 -10.59 -22.25
N GLY A 267 -21.66 -11.27 -23.33
CA GLY A 267 -20.91 -11.31 -24.60
C GLY A 267 -19.62 -12.14 -24.56
N PHE A 268 -19.50 -13.12 -23.67
CA PHE A 268 -18.28 -13.93 -23.56
C PHE A 268 -18.15 -14.93 -24.72
N ASN A 269 -17.06 -14.85 -25.48
CA ASN A 269 -16.81 -15.70 -26.66
C ASN A 269 -15.64 -16.69 -26.49
N GLY A 270 -15.08 -16.80 -25.27
CA GLY A 270 -13.98 -17.71 -24.93
C GLY A 270 -14.46 -19.12 -24.57
N VAL A 271 -13.67 -19.89 -23.84
CA VAL A 271 -13.99 -21.26 -23.39
C VAL A 271 -14.73 -21.22 -22.05
N SER A 272 -15.88 -21.90 -21.91
CA SER A 272 -16.55 -22.11 -20.63
C SER A 272 -16.21 -23.48 -20.07
N ILE A 273 -15.78 -23.52 -18.80
CA ILE A 273 -15.38 -24.73 -18.08
C ILE A 273 -16.36 -24.97 -16.94
N SER A 274 -16.93 -26.18 -16.85
CA SER A 274 -17.84 -26.54 -15.77
C SER A 274 -17.10 -26.68 -14.42
N GLU A 275 -17.83 -26.57 -13.32
CA GLU A 275 -17.38 -27.12 -12.04
C GLU A 275 -17.19 -28.64 -12.14
N CYS A 276 -16.41 -29.20 -11.22
CA CYS A 276 -16.15 -30.63 -11.20
C CYS A 276 -17.42 -31.43 -10.95
N LEU A 277 -17.77 -32.32 -11.91
CA LEU A 277 -18.94 -33.19 -11.80
C LEU A 277 -18.77 -34.33 -10.79
N GLU A 278 -17.57 -34.50 -10.21
CA GLU A 278 -17.36 -35.40 -9.07
C GLU A 278 -17.85 -34.80 -7.72
N MET A 279 -18.48 -33.63 -7.74
CA MET A 279 -19.10 -33.05 -6.55
C MET A 279 -20.30 -33.88 -6.10
N GLU A 280 -20.36 -34.21 -4.80
CA GLU A 280 -21.36 -35.14 -4.25
C GLU A 280 -22.82 -34.72 -4.52
N SER A 281 -23.14 -33.44 -4.37
CA SER A 281 -24.48 -32.91 -4.66
C SER A 281 -24.88 -33.09 -6.12
N LEU A 282 -23.94 -32.90 -7.06
CA LEU A 282 -24.17 -33.15 -8.49
C LEU A 282 -24.40 -34.64 -8.77
N ILE A 283 -23.54 -35.51 -8.23
CA ILE A 283 -23.63 -36.96 -8.43
C ILE A 283 -24.96 -37.49 -7.89
N GLN A 284 -25.36 -37.08 -6.69
CA GLN A 284 -26.58 -37.57 -6.03
C GLN A 284 -27.85 -37.14 -6.76
N GLU A 285 -27.89 -35.93 -7.31
CA GLU A 285 -29.08 -35.39 -7.97
C GLU A 285 -29.24 -35.86 -9.41
N TYR A 286 -28.15 -35.89 -10.20
CA TYR A 286 -28.23 -36.07 -11.65
C TYR A 286 -27.42 -37.25 -12.19
N GLY A 287 -26.50 -37.81 -11.38
CA GLY A 287 -25.50 -38.75 -11.84
C GLY A 287 -24.51 -38.13 -12.84
N VAL A 288 -23.41 -38.84 -13.10
CA VAL A 288 -22.31 -38.28 -13.90
C VAL A 288 -22.69 -38.24 -15.39
N LYS A 289 -23.35 -39.27 -15.93
CA LYS A 289 -23.83 -39.24 -17.32
C LYS A 289 -24.77 -38.07 -17.58
N GLY A 290 -25.79 -37.94 -16.74
CA GLY A 290 -26.80 -36.88 -16.85
C GLY A 290 -26.16 -35.50 -16.71
N GLY A 291 -25.35 -35.30 -15.67
CA GLY A 291 -24.64 -34.05 -15.42
C GLY A 291 -23.72 -33.65 -16.57
N THR A 292 -23.03 -34.59 -17.19
CA THR A 292 -22.12 -34.32 -18.32
C THR A 292 -22.89 -33.82 -19.55
N VAL A 293 -24.03 -34.45 -19.88
CA VAL A 293 -24.89 -34.02 -20.98
C VAL A 293 -25.48 -32.63 -20.69
N MET A 294 -26.00 -32.42 -19.48
CA MET A 294 -26.55 -31.12 -19.06
C MET A 294 -25.52 -30.00 -19.10
N ALA A 295 -24.27 -30.26 -18.71
CA ALA A 295 -23.22 -29.25 -18.75
C ALA A 295 -22.90 -28.80 -20.18
N VAL A 296 -22.86 -29.73 -21.15
CA VAL A 296 -22.64 -29.39 -22.56
C VAL A 296 -23.84 -28.63 -23.13
N GLU A 297 -25.06 -29.09 -22.87
CA GLU A 297 -26.29 -28.41 -23.31
C GLU A 297 -26.42 -27.01 -22.72
N ALA A 298 -26.02 -26.82 -21.46
CA ALA A 298 -26.08 -25.53 -20.80
C ALA A 298 -25.23 -24.46 -21.49
N GLY A 299 -24.09 -24.82 -22.07
CA GLY A 299 -23.17 -23.78 -22.54
C GLY A 299 -21.68 -24.09 -22.41
N ASN A 300 -21.30 -25.15 -21.67
CA ASN A 300 -19.90 -25.43 -21.40
C ASN A 300 -19.21 -26.08 -22.59
N ASP A 301 -17.94 -25.69 -22.81
CA ASP A 301 -17.10 -26.25 -23.86
C ASP A 301 -16.12 -27.31 -23.29
N LEU A 302 -15.72 -27.19 -22.01
CA LEU A 302 -14.91 -28.17 -21.29
C LEU A 302 -15.62 -28.67 -20.02
N ILE A 303 -15.74 -29.98 -19.88
CA ILE A 303 -16.37 -30.61 -18.70
C ILE A 303 -15.31 -31.22 -17.79
N LEU A 304 -15.35 -30.84 -16.50
CA LEU A 304 -14.32 -31.16 -15.52
C LEU A 304 -14.62 -32.41 -14.69
N LEU A 305 -13.69 -33.37 -14.68
CA LEU A 305 -13.70 -34.57 -13.83
C LEU A 305 -12.33 -34.85 -13.20
N CYS A 306 -12.17 -34.55 -11.92
CA CYS A 306 -10.85 -34.39 -11.30
C CYS A 306 -10.02 -35.66 -11.08
N ARG A 307 -10.59 -36.87 -10.98
CA ARG A 307 -9.85 -38.00 -10.41
C ARG A 307 -10.28 -39.41 -10.79
N ALA A 308 -11.56 -39.75 -10.65
CA ALA A 308 -11.99 -41.14 -10.59
C ALA A 308 -12.15 -41.72 -12.00
N HIS A 309 -11.31 -42.69 -12.37
CA HIS A 309 -11.25 -43.22 -13.75
C HIS A 309 -12.57 -43.85 -14.22
N ASP A 310 -13.26 -44.57 -13.36
CA ASP A 310 -14.59 -45.13 -13.62
C ASP A 310 -15.63 -44.03 -13.89
N VAL A 311 -15.60 -42.96 -13.10
CA VAL A 311 -16.47 -41.79 -13.28
C VAL A 311 -16.13 -41.03 -14.57
N GLN A 312 -14.85 -40.94 -14.93
CA GLN A 312 -14.37 -40.34 -16.17
C GLN A 312 -14.86 -41.11 -17.41
N LEU A 313 -14.80 -42.45 -17.37
CA LEU A 313 -15.38 -43.30 -18.42
C LEU A 313 -16.90 -43.18 -18.49
N GLU A 314 -17.56 -43.01 -17.35
CA GLU A 314 -19.00 -42.77 -17.28
C GLU A 314 -19.38 -41.46 -18.01
N ALA A 315 -18.63 -40.38 -17.80
CA ALA A 315 -18.84 -39.10 -18.49
C ALA A 315 -18.68 -39.22 -20.02
N ILE A 316 -17.64 -39.92 -20.49
CA ILE A 316 -17.42 -40.19 -21.92
C ILE A 316 -18.62 -40.93 -22.51
N SER A 317 -19.06 -42.00 -21.84
CA SER A 317 -20.25 -42.76 -22.25
C SER A 317 -21.52 -41.90 -22.25
N GLY A 318 -21.65 -40.97 -21.30
CA GLY A 318 -22.75 -40.01 -21.24
C GLY A 318 -22.81 -39.10 -22.46
N LEU A 319 -21.67 -38.54 -22.88
CA LEU A 319 -21.59 -37.69 -24.08
C LEU A 319 -21.89 -38.44 -25.37
N GLN A 320 -21.34 -39.65 -25.52
CA GLN A 320 -21.64 -40.51 -26.67
C GLN A 320 -23.16 -40.73 -26.80
N LEU A 321 -23.79 -41.14 -25.69
CA LEU A 321 -25.23 -41.39 -25.67
C LEU A 321 -26.07 -40.11 -25.86
N GLY A 322 -25.63 -38.98 -25.30
CA GLY A 322 -26.30 -37.69 -25.48
C GLY A 322 -26.32 -37.23 -26.94
N ILE A 323 -25.24 -37.47 -27.67
CA ILE A 323 -25.12 -37.16 -29.10
C ILE A 323 -25.91 -38.18 -29.94
N GLU A 324 -25.80 -39.48 -29.65
CA GLU A 324 -26.56 -40.54 -30.33
C GLU A 324 -28.07 -40.33 -30.23
N ASN A 325 -28.55 -39.91 -29.07
CA ASN A 325 -29.97 -39.61 -28.83
C ASN A 325 -30.39 -38.24 -29.38
N GLY A 326 -29.48 -37.44 -29.92
CA GLY A 326 -29.76 -36.11 -30.48
C GLY A 326 -30.08 -35.05 -29.43
N ILE A 327 -29.79 -35.30 -28.15
CA ILE A 327 -29.87 -34.28 -27.09
C ILE A 327 -28.78 -33.24 -27.36
N ILE A 328 -27.54 -33.69 -27.55
CA ILE A 328 -26.42 -32.81 -27.92
C ILE A 328 -26.32 -32.74 -29.44
N THR A 329 -26.51 -31.55 -29.99
CA THR A 329 -26.41 -31.34 -31.43
C THR A 329 -24.94 -31.34 -31.91
N LYS A 330 -24.71 -31.72 -33.17
CA LYS A 330 -23.37 -31.64 -33.77
C LYS A 330 -22.82 -30.21 -33.83
N ASP A 331 -23.70 -29.24 -34.07
CA ASP A 331 -23.34 -27.81 -34.10
C ASP A 331 -22.84 -27.33 -32.73
N ARG A 332 -23.48 -27.79 -31.65
CA ARG A 332 -23.03 -27.56 -30.27
C ARG A 332 -21.60 -28.07 -30.04
N VAL A 333 -21.34 -29.31 -30.46
CA VAL A 333 -19.99 -29.92 -30.36
C VAL A 333 -18.97 -29.13 -31.19
N CYS A 334 -19.28 -28.81 -32.45
CA CYS A 334 -18.38 -28.07 -33.33
C CYS A 334 -18.04 -26.68 -32.77
N THR A 335 -19.05 -25.97 -32.26
CA THR A 335 -18.86 -24.66 -31.63
C THR A 335 -17.92 -24.73 -30.42
N SER A 336 -18.08 -25.73 -29.56
CA SER A 336 -17.19 -25.96 -28.42
C SER A 336 -15.76 -26.29 -28.87
N LEU A 337 -15.61 -27.18 -29.85
CA LEU A 337 -14.31 -27.57 -30.39
C LEU A 337 -13.55 -26.38 -31.01
N GLU A 338 -14.23 -25.55 -31.80
CA GLU A 338 -13.62 -24.35 -32.38
C GLU A 338 -13.02 -23.44 -31.31
N ARG A 339 -13.74 -23.22 -30.21
CA ARG A 339 -13.26 -22.40 -29.08
C ARG A 339 -12.07 -23.05 -28.39
N VAL A 340 -12.16 -24.34 -28.06
CA VAL A 340 -11.12 -25.08 -27.35
C VAL A 340 -9.83 -25.15 -28.18
N LEU A 341 -9.93 -25.52 -29.46
CA LEU A 341 -8.76 -25.64 -30.35
C LEU A 341 -8.15 -24.27 -30.66
N ARG A 342 -8.95 -23.22 -30.81
CA ARG A 342 -8.44 -21.84 -30.92
C ARG A 342 -7.68 -21.41 -29.68
N MET A 343 -8.18 -21.74 -28.48
CA MET A 343 -7.48 -21.45 -27.23
C MET A 343 -6.15 -22.22 -27.14
N LYS A 344 -6.17 -23.54 -27.39
CA LYS A 344 -4.98 -24.40 -27.34
C LYS A 344 -3.90 -23.96 -28.32
N SER A 345 -4.28 -23.65 -29.57
CA SER A 345 -3.34 -23.17 -30.60
C SER A 345 -2.77 -21.79 -30.30
N ALA A 346 -3.50 -20.94 -29.56
CA ALA A 346 -3.01 -19.63 -29.16
C ALA A 346 -2.01 -19.68 -27.98
N CYS A 347 -2.12 -20.67 -27.08
CA CYS A 347 -1.29 -20.74 -25.87
C CYS A 347 -0.19 -21.79 -25.89
N ALA A 348 -0.22 -22.76 -26.82
CA ALA A 348 0.77 -23.82 -26.87
C ALA A 348 1.11 -24.27 -28.30
N SER A 349 2.40 -24.59 -28.51
CA SER A 349 2.90 -25.26 -29.71
C SER A 349 3.65 -26.54 -29.33
N TRP A 350 3.75 -27.51 -30.23
CA TRP A 350 4.50 -28.75 -29.96
C TRP A 350 5.98 -28.49 -29.64
N GLN A 351 6.58 -27.48 -30.26
CA GLN A 351 7.97 -27.09 -29.98
C GLN A 351 8.15 -26.68 -28.52
N GLN A 352 7.24 -25.84 -27.99
CA GLN A 352 7.28 -25.38 -26.61
C GLN A 352 6.87 -26.49 -25.63
N ALA A 353 5.81 -27.24 -25.93
CA ALA A 353 5.25 -28.26 -25.05
C ALA A 353 6.19 -29.44 -24.82
N LEU A 354 6.96 -29.85 -25.83
CA LEU A 354 7.94 -30.94 -25.71
C LEU A 354 9.28 -30.47 -25.12
N ASN A 355 9.55 -29.16 -25.11
CA ASN A 355 10.80 -28.58 -24.64
C ASN A 355 10.54 -27.41 -23.69
N PRO A 356 9.89 -27.63 -22.53
CA PRO A 356 9.69 -26.57 -21.55
C PRO A 356 11.05 -26.03 -21.06
N PRO A 357 11.17 -24.72 -20.76
CA PRO A 357 12.43 -24.13 -20.27
C PRO A 357 13.01 -24.82 -19.02
N GLY A 358 12.13 -25.34 -18.16
CA GLY A 358 12.48 -26.10 -16.97
C GLY A 358 13.32 -25.32 -15.96
N LEU A 359 14.12 -26.06 -15.18
CA LEU A 359 14.95 -25.49 -14.10
C LEU A 359 15.94 -24.43 -14.59
N SER A 360 16.41 -24.53 -15.83
CA SER A 360 17.43 -23.63 -16.37
C SER A 360 16.98 -22.16 -16.41
N LEU A 361 15.68 -21.93 -16.65
CA LEU A 361 15.07 -20.61 -16.57
C LEU A 361 14.74 -20.24 -15.13
N LEU A 362 14.15 -21.18 -14.37
CA LEU A 362 13.76 -20.96 -12.98
C LEU A 362 14.93 -20.51 -12.11
N SER A 363 16.10 -21.16 -12.19
CA SER A 363 17.31 -20.75 -11.46
C SER A 363 17.74 -19.32 -11.76
N LYS A 364 17.52 -18.83 -12.99
CA LYS A 364 17.93 -17.48 -13.40
C LYS A 364 16.97 -16.42 -12.86
N ILE A 365 15.66 -16.70 -12.86
CA ILE A 365 14.64 -15.73 -12.47
C ILE A 365 14.35 -15.75 -10.96
N HIS A 366 14.56 -16.88 -10.29
CA HIS A 366 14.22 -17.09 -8.88
C HIS A 366 14.72 -15.99 -7.95
N PRO A 367 15.99 -15.52 -8.00
CA PRO A 367 16.45 -14.46 -7.10
C PRO A 367 15.63 -13.16 -7.21
N SER A 368 15.22 -12.80 -8.44
CA SER A 368 14.42 -11.60 -8.68
C SER A 368 12.96 -11.77 -8.21
N HIS A 369 12.40 -12.95 -8.40
CA HIS A 369 11.05 -13.29 -7.97
C HIS A 369 10.96 -13.42 -6.44
N LEU A 370 12.00 -13.95 -5.80
CA LEU A 370 12.09 -14.02 -4.33
C LEU A 370 12.14 -12.62 -3.72
N ALA A 371 12.91 -11.70 -4.30
CA ALA A 371 12.93 -10.30 -3.88
C ALA A 371 11.56 -9.62 -4.07
N LEU A 372 10.87 -9.92 -5.17
CA LEU A 372 9.50 -9.46 -5.42
C LEU A 372 8.51 -10.01 -4.38
N SER A 373 8.61 -11.30 -4.05
CA SER A 373 7.80 -11.97 -3.03
C SER A 373 7.98 -11.31 -1.67
N GLN A 374 9.22 -11.13 -1.21
CA GLN A 374 9.52 -10.46 0.06
C GLN A 374 8.93 -9.05 0.11
N LYS A 375 9.16 -8.27 -0.95
CA LYS A 375 8.56 -6.93 -1.08
C LYS A 375 7.04 -6.97 -1.01
N ALA A 376 6.41 -7.92 -1.68
CA ALA A 376 4.95 -8.04 -1.70
C ALA A 376 4.38 -8.38 -0.31
N TYR A 377 5.03 -9.27 0.44
CA TYR A 377 4.65 -9.59 1.82
C TYR A 377 4.87 -8.44 2.80
N GLU A 378 5.99 -7.72 2.69
CA GLU A 378 6.25 -6.54 3.53
C GLU A 378 5.21 -5.44 3.30
N GLN A 379 4.82 -5.21 2.04
CA GLN A 379 3.83 -4.21 1.69
C GLN A 379 2.39 -4.65 2.01
N SER A 380 2.10 -5.95 2.08
CA SER A 380 0.75 -6.46 2.40
C SER A 380 0.40 -6.35 3.88
N ILE A 381 1.38 -6.52 4.79
CA ILE A 381 1.14 -6.51 6.24
C ILE A 381 0.48 -5.19 6.64
N THR A 382 -0.65 -5.31 7.34
CA THR A 382 -1.51 -4.20 7.70
C THR A 382 -1.65 -4.10 9.20
N VAL A 383 -1.22 -2.98 9.78
CA VAL A 383 -1.62 -2.60 11.14
C VAL A 383 -2.98 -1.91 11.06
N VAL A 384 -4.05 -2.63 11.39
CA VAL A 384 -5.41 -2.09 11.32
C VAL A 384 -5.57 -0.97 12.34
N ARG A 385 -5.06 -1.21 13.55
CA ARG A 385 -4.99 -0.29 14.70
C ARG A 385 -3.91 -0.74 15.68
N ASP A 386 -3.33 0.23 16.39
CA ASP A 386 -2.39 0.02 17.49
C ASP A 386 -2.61 1.11 18.56
N ASN A 387 -3.69 0.98 19.32
CA ASN A 387 -4.15 2.04 20.23
C ASN A 387 -3.16 2.31 21.37
N ASP A 388 -2.46 1.26 21.83
CA ASP A 388 -1.53 1.30 22.95
C ASP A 388 -0.06 1.51 22.49
N ASN A 389 0.18 1.76 21.19
CA ASN A 389 1.52 1.86 20.57
C ASN A 389 2.45 0.69 20.95
N LEU A 390 1.95 -0.54 20.85
CA LEU A 390 2.69 -1.74 21.21
C LEU A 390 3.73 -2.14 20.17
N LEU A 391 3.65 -1.61 18.96
CA LEU A 391 4.58 -1.94 17.87
C LEU A 391 5.61 -0.81 17.65
N PRO A 392 6.89 -1.15 17.43
CA PRO A 392 7.47 -2.48 17.47
C PRO A 392 7.66 -3.02 18.90
N LEU A 393 7.63 -4.35 19.06
CA LEU A 393 7.82 -5.07 20.32
C LEU A 393 9.14 -4.73 21.02
N SER A 394 10.17 -4.41 20.24
CA SER A 394 11.49 -3.98 20.72
C SER A 394 11.44 -2.71 21.56
N ARG A 395 10.38 -1.89 21.43
CA ARG A 395 10.18 -0.67 22.23
C ARG A 395 9.19 -0.86 23.38
N SER A 396 8.21 -1.75 23.23
CA SER A 396 7.11 -1.90 24.19
C SER A 396 7.33 -2.99 25.24
N LEU A 397 8.21 -3.96 24.97
CA LEU A 397 8.45 -5.12 25.82
C LEU A 397 9.96 -5.30 26.08
N LEU A 398 10.34 -5.31 27.36
CA LEU A 398 11.74 -5.51 27.78
C LEU A 398 12.20 -6.94 27.50
N GLN A 399 13.51 -7.14 27.41
CA GLN A 399 14.11 -8.44 27.11
C GLN A 399 13.85 -9.49 28.21
N GLU A 400 13.81 -9.05 29.46
CA GLU A 400 13.55 -9.89 30.65
C GLU A 400 12.09 -10.38 30.73
N GLU A 401 11.17 -9.64 30.10
CA GLU A 401 9.73 -9.89 30.19
C GLU A 401 9.33 -11.13 29.39
N GLU A 402 8.39 -11.92 29.89
CA GLU A 402 7.91 -13.12 29.18
C GLU A 402 6.89 -12.72 28.09
N LEU A 403 7.13 -13.19 26.86
CA LEU A 403 6.18 -13.08 25.74
C LEU A 403 5.48 -14.43 25.54
N LEU A 404 4.16 -14.43 25.44
CA LEU A 404 3.34 -15.60 25.17
C LEU A 404 2.74 -15.52 23.77
N LEU A 405 3.03 -16.52 22.94
CA LEU A 405 2.42 -16.75 21.63
C LEU A 405 1.34 -17.83 21.75
N LEU A 406 0.12 -17.50 21.34
CA LEU A 406 -1.05 -18.40 21.32
C LEU A 406 -1.50 -18.61 19.87
N THR A 407 -1.41 -19.83 19.36
CA THR A 407 -1.73 -20.13 17.95
C THR A 407 -2.87 -21.15 17.81
N PRO A 408 -3.77 -21.01 16.83
CA PRO A 408 -4.85 -21.96 16.62
C PRO A 408 -4.33 -23.19 15.87
N LEU A 409 -5.10 -24.29 15.94
CA LEU A 409 -4.97 -25.38 14.98
C LEU A 409 -5.82 -25.06 13.74
N VAL A 410 -5.19 -24.97 12.57
CA VAL A 410 -5.83 -24.48 11.34
C VAL A 410 -5.87 -25.57 10.29
N LYS A 411 -7.00 -25.65 9.58
CA LYS A 411 -7.17 -26.49 8.38
C LYS A 411 -6.89 -25.65 7.11
N PRO A 412 -6.28 -26.22 6.06
CA PRO A 412 -6.07 -25.51 4.79
C PRO A 412 -7.37 -25.02 4.14
N LEU A 413 -7.27 -23.98 3.29
CA LEU A 413 -8.40 -23.50 2.49
C LEU A 413 -8.63 -24.43 1.28
N PRO A 414 -9.88 -24.83 1.00
CA PRO A 414 -10.18 -25.61 -0.21
C PRO A 414 -10.17 -24.71 -1.45
N ALA A 415 -9.64 -25.22 -2.56
CA ALA A 415 -9.59 -24.52 -3.85
C ALA A 415 -10.97 -24.40 -4.53
N SER A 416 -11.86 -25.38 -4.33
CA SER A 416 -13.22 -25.39 -4.90
C SER A 416 -14.24 -26.00 -3.94
N ALA A 417 -15.53 -25.89 -4.28
CA ALA A 417 -16.61 -26.56 -3.55
C ALA A 417 -16.42 -28.09 -3.54
N ALA A 418 -16.02 -28.66 -4.68
CA ALA A 418 -15.65 -30.08 -4.79
C ALA A 418 -14.46 -30.43 -3.87
N THR A 419 -13.41 -29.60 -3.87
CA THR A 419 -12.24 -29.82 -2.98
C THR A 419 -12.62 -29.79 -1.51
N LYS A 420 -13.54 -28.89 -1.11
CA LYS A 420 -14.05 -28.81 0.26
C LYS A 420 -14.76 -30.10 0.68
N SER A 421 -15.70 -30.59 -0.14
CA SER A 421 -16.44 -31.84 0.11
C SER A 421 -15.48 -33.04 0.27
N LEU A 422 -14.42 -33.09 -0.53
CA LEU A 422 -13.39 -34.14 -0.47
C LEU A 422 -12.56 -34.08 0.83
N MET A 423 -12.15 -32.88 1.27
CA MET A 423 -11.35 -32.72 2.50
C MET A 423 -12.10 -33.11 3.77
N GLU A 424 -13.43 -32.97 3.79
CA GLU A 424 -14.27 -33.27 4.96
C GLU A 424 -14.56 -34.78 5.13
N LYS A 425 -14.42 -35.60 4.07
CA LYS A 425 -14.62 -37.06 4.08
C LYS A 425 -13.42 -37.89 4.58
N GLY A 426 -12.29 -37.26 4.92
CA GLY A 426 -11.09 -37.92 5.45
C GLY A 426 -11.24 -38.49 6.88
N THR A 427 -12.21 -39.36 7.13
CA THR A 427 -12.24 -40.22 8.32
C THR A 427 -11.36 -41.45 8.09
N VAL A 428 -10.25 -41.46 8.81
CA VAL A 428 -9.20 -42.48 8.87
C VAL A 428 -9.78 -43.88 9.11
N ARG A 429 -9.61 -44.82 8.15
CA ARG A 429 -9.36 -46.23 8.50
C ARG A 429 -7.91 -46.30 9.02
N PRO A 430 -7.61 -47.03 10.12
CA PRO A 430 -6.29 -46.98 10.74
C PRO A 430 -5.25 -47.74 9.89
N GLY A 431 -4.66 -47.03 8.91
CA GLY A 431 -3.39 -47.39 8.29
C GLY A 431 -2.24 -47.11 9.25
N SER A 432 -1.20 -47.95 9.18
CA SER A 432 -0.12 -48.02 10.16
C SER A 432 0.60 -46.68 10.40
N LEU A 433 1.22 -46.56 11.59
CA LEU A 433 1.98 -45.39 12.06
C LEU A 433 3.05 -44.85 11.08
N HIS A 434 3.43 -45.63 10.05
CA HIS A 434 4.42 -45.25 9.06
C HIS A 434 3.86 -44.27 8.00
N GLU A 435 2.57 -44.32 7.65
CA GLU A 435 1.97 -43.41 6.64
C GLU A 435 1.80 -41.97 7.14
N ARG A 436 1.72 -41.76 8.46
CA ARG A 436 1.63 -40.41 9.05
C ARG A 436 2.91 -39.59 8.90
N PHE A 437 4.06 -40.25 8.73
CA PHE A 437 5.35 -39.58 8.59
C PHE A 437 5.69 -39.19 7.15
N VAL A 438 5.17 -39.90 6.14
CA VAL A 438 5.51 -39.63 4.74
C VAL A 438 4.83 -38.35 4.22
N HIS A 439 3.68 -37.96 4.75
CA HIS A 439 3.04 -36.68 4.42
C HIS A 439 3.68 -35.45 5.09
N GLN A 440 4.63 -35.63 6.01
CA GLN A 440 5.36 -34.52 6.65
C GLN A 440 6.59 -34.05 5.86
N GLU A 441 7.11 -34.86 4.94
CA GLU A 441 8.28 -34.47 4.14
C GLU A 441 7.82 -33.87 2.80
N ARG A 442 7.62 -32.55 2.81
CA ARG A 442 7.52 -31.66 1.64
C ARG A 442 6.39 -31.98 0.63
N GLY A 443 5.14 -31.95 1.09
CA GLY A 443 3.96 -31.81 0.22
C GLY A 443 3.34 -30.42 0.35
N ALA A 444 2.96 -29.80 -0.76
CA ALA A 444 2.51 -28.40 -0.92
C ALA A 444 1.26 -27.97 -0.10
N ILE A 445 0.76 -28.81 0.81
CA ILE A 445 -0.33 -28.51 1.74
C ILE A 445 0.27 -28.38 3.14
N MET A 446 0.72 -27.17 3.50
CA MET A 446 1.30 -26.93 4.81
C MET A 446 0.23 -27.09 5.91
N SER A 447 0.49 -27.93 6.91
CA SER A 447 -0.32 -27.93 8.12
C SER A 447 -0.06 -26.63 8.89
N GLY A 448 -1.13 -25.92 9.29
CA GLY A 448 -0.98 -24.66 10.01
C GLY A 448 -0.16 -24.78 11.30
N GLU A 449 -0.16 -25.96 11.93
CA GLU A 449 0.66 -26.26 13.10
C GLU A 449 2.17 -26.17 12.82
N GLY A 450 2.64 -26.68 11.67
CA GLY A 450 4.05 -26.62 11.28
C GLY A 450 4.52 -25.18 11.12
N VAL A 451 3.75 -24.37 10.38
CA VAL A 451 4.07 -22.96 10.13
C VAL A 451 4.08 -22.14 11.42
N PHE A 452 3.09 -22.34 12.30
CA PHE A 452 3.04 -21.61 13.57
C PHE A 452 4.14 -22.01 14.54
N ARG A 453 4.59 -23.27 14.51
CA ARG A 453 5.76 -23.69 15.27
C ARG A 453 7.02 -22.99 14.79
N GLU A 454 7.21 -22.84 13.47
CA GLU A 454 8.34 -22.08 12.94
C GLU A 454 8.23 -20.58 13.22
N LEU A 455 7.02 -20.01 13.17
CA LEU A 455 6.77 -18.64 13.65
C LEU A 455 7.26 -18.46 15.09
N GLY A 456 6.91 -19.39 15.99
CA GLY A 456 7.40 -19.39 17.37
C GLY A 456 8.93 -19.41 17.45
N ARG A 457 9.59 -20.29 16.66
CA ARG A 457 11.07 -20.34 16.62
C ARG A 457 11.69 -19.06 16.06
N ALA A 458 11.15 -18.52 14.98
CA ALA A 458 11.61 -17.28 14.36
C ALA A 458 11.46 -16.09 15.32
N MET A 459 10.34 -15.98 16.02
CA MET A 459 10.14 -14.98 17.06
C MET A 459 11.11 -15.14 18.22
N ALA A 460 11.42 -16.37 18.65
CA ALA A 460 12.39 -16.61 19.71
C ALA A 460 13.81 -16.17 19.30
N ARG A 461 14.21 -16.43 18.04
CA ARG A 461 15.48 -15.96 17.47
C ARG A 461 15.56 -14.44 17.40
N ALA A 462 14.50 -13.77 16.95
CA ALA A 462 14.47 -12.31 16.87
C ALA A 462 14.45 -11.63 18.25
N ARG A 463 13.83 -12.25 19.25
CA ARG A 463 13.67 -11.68 20.60
C ARG A 463 14.96 -11.63 21.42
N ASN A 464 15.84 -12.63 21.26
CA ASN A 464 16.94 -12.91 22.20
C ASN A 464 16.48 -12.94 23.69
N GLY A 465 15.26 -13.44 23.96
CA GLY A 465 14.63 -13.44 25.28
C GLY A 465 13.61 -14.57 25.45
N LYS A 466 12.91 -14.65 26.59
CA LYS A 466 11.96 -15.74 26.87
C LYS A 466 10.68 -15.62 26.02
N LEU A 467 10.41 -16.65 25.23
CA LEU A 467 9.15 -16.85 24.49
C LEU A 467 8.48 -18.15 24.95
N LEU A 468 7.22 -18.06 25.32
CA LEU A 468 6.34 -19.19 25.60
C LEU A 468 5.42 -19.36 24.39
N HIS A 469 5.26 -20.59 23.89
CA HIS A 469 4.37 -20.87 22.76
C HIS A 469 3.49 -22.07 23.07
N THR A 470 2.17 -21.91 22.92
CA THR A 470 1.21 -23.01 23.05
C THR A 470 0.04 -22.84 22.08
N SER A 471 -0.57 -23.95 21.71
CA SER A 471 -1.75 -23.96 20.84
C SER A 471 -3.06 -23.93 21.65
N TYR A 472 -4.10 -23.36 21.05
CA TYR A 472 -5.44 -23.35 21.60
C TYR A 472 -6.45 -23.98 20.64
N THR A 473 -7.56 -24.50 21.18
CA THR A 473 -8.53 -25.34 20.47
C THR A 473 -9.96 -24.99 20.87
N ALA A 474 -10.93 -25.70 20.29
CA ALA A 474 -12.35 -25.57 20.64
C ALA A 474 -12.68 -25.88 22.12
N ASN A 475 -11.77 -26.52 22.85
CA ASN A 475 -11.90 -26.73 24.30
C ASN A 475 -11.75 -25.44 25.13
N GLY A 476 -11.50 -24.30 24.49
CA GLY A 476 -11.45 -23.00 25.14
C GLY A 476 -10.20 -22.80 26.01
N LEU A 477 -10.35 -21.96 27.03
CA LEU A 477 -9.30 -21.65 27.97
C LEU A 477 -9.10 -22.83 28.95
N ARG A 478 -7.84 -23.21 29.16
CA ARG A 478 -7.45 -24.31 30.07
C ARG A 478 -6.58 -23.72 31.19
N PRO A 479 -6.45 -24.40 32.34
CA PRO A 479 -5.60 -23.92 33.44
C PRO A 479 -4.15 -23.62 33.01
N VAL A 480 -3.61 -24.39 32.06
CA VAL A 480 -2.30 -24.11 31.47
C VAL A 480 -2.26 -22.75 30.74
N HIS A 481 -3.31 -22.39 30.00
CA HIS A 481 -3.38 -21.10 29.31
C HIS A 481 -3.49 -19.96 30.34
N GLU A 482 -4.33 -20.11 31.36
CA GLU A 482 -4.50 -19.13 32.44
C GLU A 482 -3.18 -18.85 33.16
N ASN A 483 -2.45 -19.90 33.55
CA ASN A 483 -1.15 -19.79 34.20
C ASN A 483 -0.12 -19.08 33.33
N LEU A 484 -0.09 -19.37 32.02
CA LEU A 484 0.81 -18.70 31.08
C LEU A 484 0.44 -17.23 30.88
N ILE A 485 -0.85 -16.89 30.77
CA ILE A 485 -1.32 -15.51 30.62
C ILE A 485 -1.05 -14.69 31.89
N ASN A 486 -1.22 -15.28 33.07
CA ASN A 486 -0.91 -14.63 34.34
C ASN A 486 0.58 -14.27 34.46
N ARG A 487 1.47 -15.11 33.93
CA ARG A 487 2.93 -14.88 33.95
C ARG A 487 3.43 -13.90 32.88
N ALA A 488 2.90 -13.99 31.67
CA ALA A 488 3.42 -13.24 30.53
C ALA A 488 3.08 -11.74 30.61
N SER A 489 4.03 -10.86 30.29
CA SER A 489 3.80 -9.42 30.19
C SER A 489 3.28 -9.04 28.81
N GLY A 490 3.69 -9.77 27.76
CA GLY A 490 3.18 -9.62 26.40
C GLY A 490 2.47 -10.88 25.93
N ILE A 491 1.35 -10.73 25.24
CA ILE A 491 0.55 -11.82 24.69
C ILE A 491 0.28 -11.50 23.21
N ILE A 492 0.60 -12.45 22.33
CA ILE A 492 0.23 -12.42 20.92
C ILE A 492 -0.71 -13.59 20.67
N ILE A 493 -1.90 -13.28 20.18
CA ILE A 493 -2.89 -14.29 19.76
C ILE A 493 -2.96 -14.28 18.25
N VAL A 494 -2.64 -15.41 17.63
CA VAL A 494 -2.85 -15.64 16.21
C VAL A 494 -4.27 -16.14 16.00
N THR A 495 -4.94 -15.66 14.97
CA THR A 495 -6.30 -16.06 14.57
C THR A 495 -6.31 -16.33 13.08
N ALA A 496 -7.05 -17.35 12.65
CA ALA A 496 -7.19 -17.71 11.26
C ALA A 496 -8.65 -18.07 10.98
N ASP A 497 -9.34 -17.16 10.28
CA ASP A 497 -10.76 -17.23 9.98
C ASP A 497 -11.61 -17.49 11.23
N ALA A 498 -11.47 -16.63 12.26
CA ALA A 498 -12.21 -16.73 13.51
C ALA A 498 -13.74 -16.67 13.32
N ASN A 499 -14.22 -16.10 12.20
CA ASN A 499 -15.64 -16.15 11.81
C ASN A 499 -16.10 -17.56 11.43
N ARG A 500 -15.22 -18.41 10.88
CA ARG A 500 -15.49 -19.84 10.63
C ARG A 500 -15.32 -20.67 11.88
N ASN A 501 -14.34 -20.28 12.68
CA ASN A 501 -13.90 -21.00 13.86
C ASN A 501 -14.29 -20.21 15.10
N LEU A 502 -15.59 -20.14 15.39
CA LEU A 502 -16.15 -19.27 16.45
C LEU A 502 -15.49 -19.47 17.82
N TYR A 503 -14.91 -20.65 18.09
CA TYR A 503 -14.12 -20.88 19.29
C TYR A 503 -12.91 -19.94 19.41
N GLN A 504 -12.28 -19.55 18.30
CA GLN A 504 -11.17 -18.58 18.28
C GLN A 504 -11.66 -17.21 18.71
N THR A 505 -12.86 -16.82 18.29
CA THR A 505 -13.51 -15.57 18.73
C THR A 505 -13.75 -15.59 20.24
N GLY A 506 -14.37 -16.65 20.75
CA GLY A 506 -14.60 -16.81 22.20
C GLY A 506 -13.31 -16.82 23.01
N PHE A 507 -12.31 -17.59 22.56
CA PHE A 507 -11.00 -17.68 23.22
C PHE A 507 -10.30 -16.32 23.28
N THR A 508 -10.20 -15.62 22.14
CA THR A 508 -9.50 -14.33 22.05
C THR A 508 -10.17 -13.27 22.92
N LYS A 509 -11.51 -13.18 22.92
CA LYS A 509 -12.25 -12.26 23.79
C LYS A 509 -12.07 -12.57 25.27
N HIS A 510 -12.04 -13.85 25.64
CA HIS A 510 -11.78 -14.26 27.02
C HIS A 510 -10.38 -13.80 27.46
N VAL A 511 -9.34 -14.05 26.65
CA VAL A 511 -7.97 -13.60 26.97
C VAL A 511 -7.87 -12.07 27.03
N ALA A 512 -8.56 -11.35 26.13
CA ALA A 512 -8.63 -9.90 26.18
C ALA A 512 -9.26 -9.37 27.47
N MET A 513 -10.37 -9.97 27.92
CA MET A 513 -11.01 -9.66 29.19
C MET A 513 -10.08 -9.92 30.38
N MET A 514 -9.38 -11.07 30.40
CA MET A 514 -8.40 -11.37 31.44
C MET A 514 -7.25 -10.35 31.47
N CYS A 515 -6.70 -10.01 30.30
CA CYS A 515 -5.64 -9.00 30.21
C CYS A 515 -6.13 -7.65 30.75
N HIS A 516 -7.37 -7.27 30.46
CA HIS A 516 -7.98 -6.06 31.01
C HIS A 516 -8.12 -6.11 32.53
N MET A 517 -8.61 -7.22 33.10
CA MET A 517 -8.72 -7.41 34.55
C MET A 517 -7.36 -7.36 35.25
N LEU A 518 -6.36 -8.04 34.68
CA LEU A 518 -5.00 -8.05 35.24
C LEU A 518 -4.34 -6.67 35.17
N ARG A 519 -4.56 -5.91 34.07
CA ARG A 519 -4.17 -4.49 33.98
C ARG A 519 -4.82 -3.66 35.08
N ALA A 520 -6.12 -3.84 35.32
CA ALA A 520 -6.84 -3.12 36.37
C ALA A 520 -6.31 -3.46 37.78
N SER A 521 -5.77 -4.66 37.98
CA SER A 521 -5.07 -5.06 39.22
C SER A 521 -3.61 -4.57 39.33
N GLY A 522 -3.15 -3.75 38.38
CA GLY A 522 -1.80 -3.17 38.37
C GLY A 522 -0.73 -4.00 37.66
N GLN A 523 -1.09 -5.13 37.03
CA GLN A 523 -0.13 -5.92 36.25
C GLN A 523 0.09 -5.32 34.86
N LYS A 524 1.33 -5.29 34.39
CA LYS A 524 1.63 -4.95 32.99
C LYS A 524 1.19 -6.10 32.09
N LYS A 525 0.24 -5.85 31.20
CA LYS A 525 -0.16 -6.77 30.12
C LYS A 525 -0.22 -6.03 28.81
N SER A 526 0.27 -6.64 27.74
CA SER A 526 0.16 -6.16 26.37
C SER A 526 -0.50 -7.25 25.54
N LEU A 527 -1.55 -6.93 24.80
CA LEU A 527 -2.25 -7.89 23.95
C LEU A 527 -2.24 -7.40 22.50
N ILE A 528 -1.68 -8.24 21.63
CA ILE A 528 -1.69 -8.06 20.17
C ILE A 528 -2.46 -9.23 19.58
N VAL A 529 -3.42 -8.95 18.71
CA VAL A 529 -4.11 -9.99 17.93
C VAL A 529 -3.62 -9.90 16.49
N VAL A 530 -3.19 -11.03 15.95
CA VAL A 530 -2.75 -11.16 14.56
C VAL A 530 -3.74 -12.04 13.82
N ALA A 531 -4.44 -11.49 12.84
CA ALA A 531 -5.25 -12.27 11.91
C ALA A 531 -4.42 -12.64 10.69
N VAL A 532 -4.20 -13.94 10.52
CA VAL A 532 -3.32 -14.47 9.47
C VAL A 532 -4.06 -14.92 8.21
N SER A 533 -5.38 -14.79 8.20
CA SER A 533 -6.23 -15.02 7.02
C SER A 533 -7.23 -13.88 6.91
N SER A 534 -8.50 -14.10 7.23
CA SER A 534 -9.55 -13.08 7.22
C SER A 534 -9.18 -11.84 8.07
N PRO A 535 -9.12 -10.63 7.47
CA PRO A 535 -8.95 -9.40 8.24
C PRO A 535 -10.21 -9.03 9.03
N TYR A 536 -11.32 -9.74 8.81
CA TYR A 536 -12.62 -9.43 9.40
C TYR A 536 -12.83 -10.06 10.77
N ASP A 537 -11.88 -10.87 11.25
CA ASP A 537 -11.97 -11.60 12.53
C ASP A 537 -12.20 -10.63 13.70
N PHE A 538 -11.46 -9.52 13.74
CA PHE A 538 -11.60 -8.47 14.77
C PHE A 538 -11.55 -7.04 14.21
N ALA A 539 -11.64 -6.85 12.88
CA ALA A 539 -11.55 -5.51 12.29
C ALA A 539 -12.54 -4.50 12.88
N MET A 540 -13.77 -4.93 13.17
CA MET A 540 -14.82 -4.08 13.73
C MET A 540 -14.89 -4.12 15.27
N ASP A 541 -14.19 -5.05 15.91
CA ASP A 541 -14.24 -5.22 17.37
C ASP A 541 -13.24 -4.30 18.07
N LYS A 542 -13.74 -3.20 18.63
CA LYS A 542 -12.91 -2.20 19.32
C LYS A 542 -12.35 -2.65 20.66
N SER A 543 -12.77 -3.80 21.20
CA SER A 543 -12.23 -4.33 22.47
C SER A 543 -10.76 -4.79 22.33
N ILE A 544 -10.33 -5.09 21.11
CA ILE A 544 -8.95 -5.49 20.82
C ILE A 544 -8.14 -4.24 20.44
N GLY A 545 -7.22 -3.80 21.30
CA GLY A 545 -6.48 -2.54 21.15
C GLY A 545 -5.45 -2.50 20.01
N THR A 546 -4.71 -3.60 19.80
CA THR A 546 -3.72 -3.73 18.72
C THR A 546 -4.06 -4.93 17.85
N TYR A 547 -4.28 -4.67 16.56
CA TYR A 547 -4.75 -5.67 15.58
C TYR A 547 -3.97 -5.56 14.27
N VAL A 548 -3.35 -6.68 13.87
CA VAL A 548 -2.49 -6.81 12.69
C VAL A 548 -3.06 -7.86 11.76
N CYS A 549 -2.98 -7.65 10.45
CA CYS A 549 -3.40 -8.59 9.42
C CYS A 549 -2.24 -8.94 8.49
N THR A 550 -2.06 -10.23 8.18
CA THR A 550 -1.07 -10.71 7.20
C THR A 550 -1.71 -11.26 5.92
N PHE A 551 -3.02 -11.55 5.94
CA PHE A 551 -3.81 -12.09 4.80
C PHE A 551 -3.34 -13.45 4.26
N ASP A 552 -2.35 -14.03 4.90
CA ASP A 552 -1.72 -15.30 4.56
C ASP A 552 -0.92 -15.83 5.77
N PHE A 553 -0.83 -17.15 5.90
CA PHE A 553 -0.10 -17.85 6.96
C PHE A 553 0.98 -18.78 6.42
N THR A 554 1.50 -18.50 5.22
CA THR A 554 2.71 -19.13 4.67
C THR A 554 3.96 -18.76 5.47
N GLU A 555 5.04 -19.53 5.32
CA GLU A 555 6.31 -19.26 6.04
C GLU A 555 6.86 -17.87 5.71
N THR A 556 6.79 -17.44 4.45
CA THR A 556 7.23 -16.10 4.01
C THR A 556 6.39 -14.98 4.65
N ALA A 557 5.07 -15.18 4.79
CA ALA A 557 4.20 -14.25 5.48
C ALA A 557 4.54 -14.15 6.98
N MET A 558 4.79 -15.29 7.63
CA MET A 558 5.14 -15.34 9.05
C MET A 558 6.53 -14.76 9.31
N SER A 559 7.51 -15.00 8.44
CA SER A 559 8.83 -14.36 8.49
C SER A 559 8.71 -12.84 8.39
N SER A 560 7.92 -12.34 7.44
CA SER A 560 7.67 -10.91 7.27
C SER A 560 6.92 -10.31 8.47
N LEU A 561 6.00 -11.07 9.08
CA LEU A 561 5.33 -10.68 10.32
C LEU A 561 6.33 -10.51 11.48
N VAL A 562 7.27 -11.43 11.66
CA VAL A 562 8.31 -11.29 12.72
C VAL A 562 9.08 -10.00 12.53
N ARG A 563 9.55 -9.74 11.30
CA ARG A 563 10.29 -8.51 10.94
C ARG A 563 9.47 -7.24 11.22
N ALA A 564 8.18 -7.25 10.87
CA ALA A 564 7.26 -6.16 11.19
C ALA A 564 7.06 -5.95 12.71
N LEU A 565 6.88 -7.04 13.47
CA LEU A 565 6.67 -7.00 14.92
C LEU A 565 7.89 -6.45 15.66
N TYR A 566 9.11 -6.70 15.18
CA TYR A 566 10.35 -6.23 15.79
C TYR A 566 10.87 -4.90 15.24
N GLY A 567 10.26 -4.38 14.17
CA GLY A 567 10.50 -3.04 13.64
C GLY A 567 11.56 -2.95 12.54
N ASP A 568 11.84 -4.05 11.85
CA ASP A 568 12.79 -4.07 10.71
C ASP A 568 12.27 -3.24 9.53
N PHE A 569 10.95 -3.10 9.42
CA PHE A 569 10.28 -2.19 8.51
C PHE A 569 8.95 -1.72 9.11
N VAL A 570 8.40 -0.63 8.56
CA VAL A 570 7.09 -0.10 8.95
C VAL A 570 6.02 -0.67 8.02
N PRO A 571 5.02 -1.43 8.52
CA PRO A 571 3.94 -1.95 7.69
C PRO A 571 3.16 -0.85 6.98
N GLN A 572 2.96 -1.01 5.67
CA GLN A 572 2.28 -0.01 4.82
C GLN A 572 0.90 -0.45 4.32
N GLY A 573 0.55 -1.73 4.55
CA GLY A 573 -0.68 -2.30 4.04
C GLY A 573 -1.94 -1.62 4.58
N SER A 574 -3.02 -1.73 3.82
CA SER A 574 -4.35 -1.29 4.23
C SER A 574 -5.40 -2.32 3.84
N VAL A 575 -6.32 -2.65 4.75
CA VAL A 575 -7.36 -3.65 4.43
C VAL A 575 -8.18 -3.18 3.22
N PRO A 576 -8.23 -3.93 2.12
CA PRO A 576 -8.88 -3.51 0.87
C PRO A 576 -10.40 -3.33 1.01
N GLY A 577 -11.00 -2.72 -0.01
CA GLY A 577 -12.43 -2.58 -0.18
C GLY A 577 -13.08 -1.52 0.71
N THR A 578 -14.25 -1.83 1.28
CA THR A 578 -15.08 -0.89 2.05
C THR A 578 -14.33 -0.35 3.25
N MET A 579 -13.42 -1.09 3.88
CA MET A 579 -12.64 -0.57 5.00
C MET A 579 -11.55 0.42 4.57
N ARG A 580 -10.90 0.20 3.42
CA ARG A 580 -10.00 1.19 2.79
C ARG A 580 -10.76 2.46 2.44
N LYS A 581 -11.92 2.30 1.80
CA LYS A 581 -12.80 3.42 1.46
C LYS A 581 -13.33 4.09 2.71
N SER A 582 -13.72 3.38 3.76
CA SER A 582 -14.15 3.94 5.04
C SER A 582 -13.02 4.71 5.72
N LYS A 583 -11.75 4.30 5.66
CA LYS A 583 -10.64 5.18 6.09
C LYS A 583 -10.51 6.44 5.22
N LYS A 584 -10.79 6.37 3.91
CA LYS A 584 -10.81 7.51 2.98
C LYS A 584 -12.10 8.37 3.06
N VAL A 585 -13.23 7.81 3.48
CA VAL A 585 -14.59 8.37 3.51
C VAL A 585 -14.98 8.81 4.93
N SER A 586 -14.44 8.17 5.97
CA SER A 586 -14.47 8.64 7.37
C SER A 586 -13.66 9.93 7.52
N LYS A 587 -12.62 10.10 6.69
CA LYS A 587 -12.14 11.43 6.33
C LYS A 587 -13.00 11.97 5.19
N THR A 588 -14.28 12.20 5.44
CA THR A 588 -15.01 13.20 4.65
C THR A 588 -14.09 14.40 4.63
N ARG A 589 -13.73 14.89 3.43
CA ARG A 589 -12.93 16.10 3.28
C ARG A 589 -13.78 17.24 3.83
N GLN A 590 -13.80 17.37 5.16
CA GLN A 590 -14.53 18.42 5.85
C GLN A 590 -13.91 19.72 5.35
N GLN A 591 -14.72 20.51 4.66
CA GLN A 591 -14.36 21.88 4.38
C GLN A 591 -14.61 22.63 5.67
N TRP A 592 -13.51 23.02 6.32
CA TRP A 592 -13.61 23.84 7.51
C TRP A 592 -13.95 25.26 7.09
N LEU A 593 -14.84 25.89 7.84
CA LEU A 593 -15.08 27.31 7.71
C LEU A 593 -13.78 28.03 8.07
N VAL A 594 -13.26 28.80 7.11
CA VAL A 594 -12.10 29.65 7.30
C VAL A 594 -12.59 31.08 7.37
N GLU A 595 -12.29 31.74 8.48
CA GLU A 595 -12.66 33.14 8.74
C GLU A 595 -11.43 34.03 8.59
N ASP A 596 -11.66 35.32 8.34
CA ASP A 596 -10.60 36.32 8.38
C ASP A 596 -10.14 36.49 9.84
N TYR A 597 -8.82 36.54 10.04
CA TYR A 597 -8.20 36.74 11.35
C TYR A 597 -8.51 38.14 11.85
N ASP A 598 -8.96 38.22 13.10
CA ASP A 598 -9.18 39.48 13.80
C ASP A 598 -8.35 39.51 15.08
N ARG A 599 -7.52 40.55 15.25
CA ARG A 599 -6.55 40.64 16.36
C ARG A 599 -7.23 40.58 17.72
N ASP A 600 -8.28 41.36 17.92
CA ASP A 600 -8.96 41.48 19.21
C ASP A 600 -9.70 40.18 19.57
N ARG A 601 -10.22 39.47 18.56
CA ARG A 601 -10.94 38.21 18.72
C ARG A 601 -10.02 37.00 18.87
N ASP A 602 -8.98 36.90 18.04
CA ASP A 602 -8.24 35.65 17.79
C ASP A 602 -6.81 35.68 18.34
N GLY A 603 -6.24 36.86 18.67
CA GLY A 603 -4.83 37.00 19.09
C GLY A 603 -4.43 36.08 20.25
N ARG A 604 -5.23 36.06 21.32
CA ARG A 604 -4.98 35.16 22.47
C ARG A 604 -5.05 33.68 22.09
N GLY A 605 -5.99 33.32 21.22
CA GLY A 605 -6.13 31.95 20.73
C GLY A 605 -4.95 31.50 19.86
N LEU A 606 -4.36 32.44 19.12
CA LEU A 606 -3.15 32.19 18.33
C LEU A 606 -1.92 32.00 19.24
N ASP A 607 -1.76 32.82 20.28
CA ASP A 607 -0.70 32.62 21.28
C ASP A 607 -0.79 31.25 21.94
N ASP A 608 -2.00 30.80 22.29
CA ASP A 608 -2.20 29.48 22.89
C ASP A 608 -1.90 28.35 21.91
N LEU A 609 -2.29 28.49 20.64
CA LEU A 609 -1.95 27.54 19.57
C LEU A 609 -0.43 27.45 19.35
N LEU A 610 0.28 28.58 19.32
CA LEU A 610 1.74 28.63 19.18
C LEU A 610 2.44 27.92 20.34
N LYS A 611 1.97 28.09 21.59
CA LYS A 611 2.49 27.35 22.75
C LYS A 611 2.29 25.84 22.62
N VAL A 612 1.16 25.38 22.11
CA VAL A 612 0.89 23.94 21.88
C VAL A 612 1.84 23.38 20.82
N LEU A 613 2.08 24.12 19.74
CA LEU A 613 3.01 23.74 18.68
C LEU A 613 4.45 23.65 19.18
N ALA A 614 4.88 24.62 20.00
CA ALA A 614 6.20 24.61 20.62
C ALA A 614 6.44 23.36 21.50
N ARG A 615 5.42 22.90 22.23
CA ARG A 615 5.52 21.69 23.09
C ARG A 615 5.54 20.37 22.32
N SER A 616 5.01 20.33 21.11
CA SER A 616 4.78 19.10 20.34
C SER A 616 5.83 18.84 19.26
N SER A 617 6.80 19.74 19.08
CA SER A 617 7.79 19.65 18.01
C SER A 617 9.16 19.22 18.56
N THR A 618 9.76 18.17 17.99
CA THR A 618 11.12 17.67 18.28
C THR A 618 11.87 17.37 16.96
N PRO A 619 13.18 17.70 16.84
CA PRO A 619 14.01 18.47 17.76
C PRO A 619 13.65 19.97 17.71
N SER A 620 13.97 20.67 18.79
CA SER A 620 13.59 22.06 19.12
C SER A 620 13.57 23.02 17.93
N PHE A 621 12.39 23.35 17.42
CA PHE A 621 12.20 24.55 16.61
C PHE A 621 12.22 25.78 17.55
N PRO A 622 13.14 26.75 17.37
CA PRO A 622 13.32 27.94 18.22
C PRO A 622 12.15 28.94 18.33
N TYR A 623 10.90 28.61 17.96
CA TYR A 623 9.75 29.52 18.09
C TYR A 623 9.26 29.73 19.54
N LEU A 624 10.13 29.53 20.53
CA LEU A 624 9.79 29.66 21.96
C LEU A 624 9.34 31.07 22.35
N THR A 625 9.56 32.08 21.51
CA THR A 625 9.23 33.48 21.79
C THR A 625 8.24 34.13 20.81
N THR A 626 7.84 33.42 19.74
CA THR A 626 6.89 33.97 18.75
C THR A 626 5.50 34.14 19.38
N THR A 627 4.89 35.29 19.13
CA THR A 627 3.52 35.60 19.57
C THR A 627 2.65 35.90 18.37
N ALA A 628 1.34 36.04 18.56
CA ALA A 628 0.42 36.51 17.54
C ALA A 628 0.90 37.82 16.89
N HIS A 629 1.45 38.73 17.70
CA HIS A 629 1.95 40.02 17.25
C HIS A 629 3.15 39.91 16.28
N SER A 630 3.91 38.81 16.34
CA SER A 630 5.02 38.56 15.41
C SER A 630 4.59 38.44 13.95
N PHE A 631 3.29 38.24 13.68
CA PHE A 631 2.73 38.15 12.33
C PHE A 631 2.12 39.47 11.84
N GLU A 632 2.01 40.49 12.69
CA GLU A 632 1.31 41.75 12.43
C GLU A 632 2.28 42.93 12.26
N LEU A 633 2.69 43.24 11.04
CA LEU A 633 3.60 44.35 10.76
C LEU A 633 2.91 45.72 10.78
N ALA A 634 1.64 45.78 10.37
CA ALA A 634 0.95 47.05 10.12
C ALA A 634 1.73 48.02 9.21
N ASN A 635 2.41 47.50 8.18
CA ASN A 635 3.17 48.31 7.20
C ASN A 635 2.27 48.68 5.99
N PRO A 636 2.13 49.96 5.63
CA PRO A 636 1.31 50.39 4.48
C PRO A 636 1.71 49.79 3.12
N CYS A 637 2.96 49.37 2.95
CA CYS A 637 3.49 48.80 1.71
C CYS A 637 3.37 47.26 1.64
N ILE A 638 2.94 46.62 2.74
CA ILE A 638 2.78 45.16 2.84
C ILE A 638 1.36 44.88 3.29
N GLU A 639 0.52 44.40 2.37
CA GLU A 639 -0.87 44.12 2.69
C GLU A 639 -1.00 42.75 3.37
N GLU A 640 -1.68 42.72 4.52
CA GLU A 640 -1.85 41.53 5.37
C GLU A 640 -3.25 40.96 5.22
N SER A 641 -3.37 39.66 4.99
CA SER A 641 -4.67 38.98 4.90
C SER A 641 -4.60 37.61 5.57
N HIS A 642 -4.68 37.58 6.89
CA HIS A 642 -4.51 36.36 7.67
C HIS A 642 -5.85 35.65 7.87
N PHE A 643 -5.82 34.33 8.05
CA PHE A 643 -7.03 33.53 8.20
C PHE A 643 -6.92 32.50 9.31
N VAL A 644 -8.07 32.15 9.90
CA VAL A 644 -8.18 31.19 11.01
C VAL A 644 -9.26 30.16 10.78
N VAL A 645 -9.07 28.99 11.41
CA VAL A 645 -10.14 28.03 11.68
C VAL A 645 -10.31 27.98 13.19
N ARG A 646 -11.50 28.33 13.66
CA ARG A 646 -11.79 28.43 15.09
C ARG A 646 -13.07 27.69 15.47
N ASN A 647 -13.16 27.32 16.74
CA ASN A 647 -14.42 26.95 17.35
C ASN A 647 -15.08 28.20 17.90
N SER A 648 -16.21 28.60 17.31
CA SER A 648 -16.91 29.82 17.72
C SER A 648 -17.41 29.79 19.16
N SER A 649 -17.70 28.60 19.70
CA SER A 649 -18.23 28.43 21.06
C SER A 649 -17.14 28.47 22.12
N THR A 650 -16.00 27.83 21.88
CA THR A 650 -14.89 27.77 22.87
C THR A 650 -13.84 28.85 22.65
N LYS A 651 -13.91 29.58 21.52
CA LYS A 651 -12.90 30.53 21.05
C LYS A 651 -11.50 29.92 20.82
N ALA A 652 -11.39 28.58 20.80
CA ALA A 652 -10.14 27.91 20.51
C ALA A 652 -9.82 27.96 19.01
N LEU A 653 -8.59 28.33 18.66
CA LEU A 653 -8.09 28.22 17.28
C LEU A 653 -7.59 26.80 17.03
N TYR A 654 -8.05 26.19 15.94
CA TYR A 654 -7.56 24.91 15.47
C TYR A 654 -6.53 25.05 14.34
N GLY A 655 -6.47 26.21 13.69
CA GLY A 655 -5.42 26.53 12.73
C GLY A 655 -5.39 28.00 12.34
N PHE A 656 -4.26 28.43 11.81
CA PHE A 656 -3.97 29.81 11.40
C PHE A 656 -3.09 29.81 10.15
N VAL A 657 -3.26 30.79 9.28
CA VAL A 657 -2.37 31.04 8.13
C VAL A 657 -2.11 32.54 8.00
N ALA A 658 -0.84 32.91 7.92
CA ALA A 658 -0.40 34.27 7.66
C ALA A 658 -0.11 34.45 6.17
N THR A 659 -0.63 35.51 5.57
CA THR A 659 -0.35 35.87 4.18
C THR A 659 0.00 37.34 4.06
N TYR A 660 0.94 37.63 3.16
CA TYR A 660 1.50 38.95 2.91
C TYR A 660 1.51 39.22 1.41
N THR A 661 1.17 40.43 1.01
CA THR A 661 1.17 40.84 -0.40
C THR A 661 1.98 42.12 -0.58
N THR A 662 2.97 42.07 -1.47
CA THR A 662 3.67 43.25 -1.98
C THR A 662 3.28 43.48 -3.44
N LYS A 663 3.84 44.50 -4.10
CA LYS A 663 3.47 44.88 -5.48
C LYS A 663 3.48 43.73 -6.49
N ASP A 664 4.43 42.78 -6.36
CA ASP A 664 4.58 41.67 -7.32
C ASP A 664 4.54 40.28 -6.66
N ILE A 665 4.61 40.18 -5.32
CA ILE A 665 4.77 38.91 -4.59
C ILE A 665 3.58 38.69 -3.64
N GLY A 666 2.96 37.52 -3.71
CA GLY A 666 2.03 37.00 -2.71
C GLY A 666 2.65 35.86 -1.94
N ALA A 667 2.81 36.02 -0.63
CA ALA A 667 3.50 35.05 0.22
C ALA A 667 2.55 34.42 1.24
N ILE A 668 2.72 33.10 1.47
CA ILE A 668 2.25 32.43 2.68
C ILE A 668 3.41 32.42 3.66
N GLY A 669 3.37 33.31 4.65
CA GLY A 669 4.44 33.44 5.63
C GLY A 669 4.42 32.37 6.70
N ALA A 670 3.25 31.81 7.05
CA ALA A 670 3.15 30.70 7.99
C ALA A 670 1.82 29.96 7.85
N ILE A 671 1.81 28.66 8.17
CA ILE A 671 0.59 27.86 8.30
C ILE A 671 0.70 26.89 9.47
N PHE A 672 -0.30 26.93 10.36
CA PHE A 672 -0.34 26.15 11.59
C PHE A 672 -1.64 25.39 11.73
N VAL A 673 -1.55 24.18 12.28
CA VAL A 673 -2.70 23.36 12.67
C VAL A 673 -2.40 22.71 14.00
N ASP A 674 -3.34 22.82 14.93
CA ASP A 674 -3.33 22.15 16.23
C ASP A 674 -2.98 20.66 16.03
N PRO A 675 -1.90 20.13 16.66
CA PRO A 675 -1.48 18.74 16.55
C PRO A 675 -2.61 17.73 16.75
N ALA A 676 -3.50 17.97 17.73
CA ALA A 676 -4.63 17.09 18.03
C ALA A 676 -5.73 17.15 16.96
N LYS A 677 -5.73 18.19 16.11
CA LYS A 677 -6.68 18.41 14.99
C LYS A 677 -6.00 18.35 13.63
N ARG A 678 -4.82 17.72 13.51
CA ARG A 678 -4.23 17.39 12.21
C ARG A 678 -5.01 16.26 11.54
N ASN A 679 -4.76 16.04 10.25
CA ASN A 679 -5.39 14.98 9.46
C ASN A 679 -6.91 15.06 9.23
N VAL A 680 -7.55 16.20 9.56
CA VAL A 680 -8.97 16.49 9.30
C VAL A 680 -9.21 17.63 8.29
N SER A 681 -8.23 17.94 7.43
CA SER A 681 -8.32 18.94 6.33
C SER A 681 -8.34 20.43 6.71
N ILE A 682 -8.04 20.80 7.98
CA ILE A 682 -7.91 22.20 8.40
C ILE A 682 -6.82 22.93 7.59
N GLY A 683 -5.60 22.39 7.56
CA GLY A 683 -4.48 23.01 6.82
C GLY A 683 -4.76 23.19 5.32
N ARG A 684 -5.47 22.24 4.70
CA ARG A 684 -5.87 22.36 3.28
C ARG A 684 -6.94 23.45 3.07
N SER A 685 -7.86 23.60 4.02
CA SER A 685 -8.89 24.65 3.97
C SER A 685 -8.26 26.04 4.10
N LEU A 686 -7.35 26.20 5.07
CA LEU A 686 -6.55 27.41 5.28
C LEU A 686 -5.72 27.76 4.03
N HIS A 687 -4.95 26.81 3.49
CA HIS A 687 -4.16 27.00 2.28
C HIS A 687 -5.01 27.43 1.09
N ARG A 688 -6.15 26.76 0.85
CA ARG A 688 -7.04 27.12 -0.26
C ARG A 688 -7.59 28.55 -0.13
N ARG A 689 -7.99 28.97 1.08
CA ARG A 689 -8.45 30.34 1.34
C ARG A 689 -7.33 31.36 1.10
N ALA A 690 -6.14 31.08 1.62
CA ALA A 690 -4.95 31.89 1.43
C ALA A 690 -4.60 32.07 -0.05
N MET A 691 -4.52 30.97 -0.81
CA MET A 691 -4.22 31.02 -2.24
C MET A 691 -5.25 31.82 -3.03
N ARG A 692 -6.55 31.64 -2.74
CA ARG A 692 -7.60 32.43 -3.39
C ARG A 692 -7.44 33.93 -3.12
N ALA A 693 -7.14 34.31 -1.88
CA ALA A 693 -6.92 35.71 -1.52
C ALA A 693 -5.70 36.30 -2.22
N LEU A 694 -4.58 35.57 -2.29
CA LEU A 694 -3.36 36.01 -2.97
C LEU A 694 -3.55 36.14 -4.49
N LEU A 695 -4.20 35.16 -5.12
CA LEU A 695 -4.47 35.17 -6.58
C LEU A 695 -5.41 36.31 -6.99
N GLN A 696 -6.39 36.66 -6.15
CA GLN A 696 -7.31 37.78 -6.41
C GLN A 696 -6.60 39.14 -6.45
N LYS A 697 -5.41 39.27 -5.84
CA LYS A 697 -4.62 40.51 -5.83
C LYS A 697 -3.74 40.69 -7.06
N GLY A 698 -3.75 39.75 -8.02
CA GLY A 698 -3.02 39.89 -9.28
C GLY A 698 -1.50 39.88 -9.12
N VAL A 699 -0.98 39.17 -8.11
CA VAL A 699 0.46 39.00 -7.89
C VAL A 699 1.11 38.28 -9.07
N LYS A 700 2.39 38.59 -9.36
CA LYS A 700 3.15 37.93 -10.43
C LYS A 700 3.89 36.68 -9.96
N ARG A 701 4.07 36.55 -8.65
CA ARG A 701 4.88 35.50 -8.04
C ARG A 701 4.27 35.05 -6.72
N LEU A 702 4.18 33.75 -6.50
CA LEU A 702 3.73 33.16 -5.25
C LEU A 702 4.91 32.58 -4.49
N GLN A 703 4.94 32.77 -3.18
CA GLN A 703 6.07 32.38 -2.33
C GLN A 703 5.62 31.65 -1.07
N LEU A 704 6.35 30.60 -0.68
CA LEU A 704 6.28 30.01 0.65
C LEU A 704 7.41 30.56 1.51
N GLY A 705 7.05 31.16 2.64
CA GLY A 705 7.95 31.92 3.48
C GLY A 705 7.97 33.40 3.12
N PHE A 706 8.40 34.21 4.08
CA PHE A 706 8.51 35.65 3.94
C PHE A 706 9.61 36.17 4.87
N THR A 707 10.36 37.19 4.44
CA THR A 707 11.51 37.68 5.21
C THR A 707 11.17 38.85 6.13
N PHE A 708 10.05 39.55 5.92
CA PHE A 708 9.60 40.59 6.86
C PHE A 708 8.06 40.59 6.93
N PRO A 709 7.43 39.98 7.97
CA PRO A 709 8.08 39.47 9.16
C PRO A 709 8.83 38.18 8.88
N GLY A 710 10.03 38.05 9.46
CA GLY A 710 10.97 36.96 9.22
C GLY A 710 10.80 35.80 10.20
N VAL A 711 9.57 35.46 10.56
CA VAL A 711 9.27 34.35 11.48
C VAL A 711 9.66 33.02 10.81
N PHE A 712 9.21 32.82 9.57
CA PHE A 712 9.55 31.67 8.73
C PHE A 712 9.96 32.18 7.35
N PRO A 713 11.27 32.38 7.09
CA PRO A 713 11.77 32.81 5.78
C PRO A 713 11.46 31.80 4.66
N GLY A 714 11.17 30.55 5.00
CA GLY A 714 10.81 29.47 4.08
C GLY A 714 10.22 28.28 4.83
N VAL A 715 10.08 27.15 4.16
CA VAL A 715 9.69 25.88 4.77
C VAL A 715 10.87 25.35 5.59
N PRO A 716 10.74 25.09 6.91
CA PRO A 716 11.85 24.57 7.69
C PRO A 716 12.34 23.22 7.16
N VAL A 717 13.66 23.03 7.15
CA VAL A 717 14.29 21.80 6.64
C VAL A 717 14.34 20.78 7.77
N ASP A 718 13.64 19.65 7.61
CA ASP A 718 13.66 18.52 8.54
C ASP A 718 14.19 17.24 7.88
N GLU A 719 14.76 16.33 8.66
CA GLU A 719 15.24 15.02 8.15
C GLU A 719 14.09 14.12 7.65
N SER A 720 12.86 14.39 8.07
CA SER A 720 11.67 13.57 7.75
C SER A 720 11.03 13.89 6.39
N GLY A 721 11.28 15.08 5.83
CA GLY A 721 10.70 15.55 4.56
C GLY A 721 9.18 15.74 4.58
N GLY A 722 8.53 15.60 5.74
CA GLY A 722 7.07 15.48 5.85
C GLY A 722 6.31 16.76 5.43
N VAL A 723 6.83 17.94 5.80
CA VAL A 723 6.18 19.23 5.52
C VAL A 723 6.33 19.62 4.06
N ARG A 724 7.53 19.48 3.49
CA ARG A 724 7.78 19.72 2.05
C ARG A 724 6.91 18.80 1.18
N GLY A 725 6.81 17.52 1.56
CA GLY A 725 5.92 16.57 0.90
C GLY A 725 4.43 16.94 0.99
N TRP A 726 4.00 17.64 2.04
CA TRP A 726 2.64 18.16 2.14
C TRP A 726 2.39 19.31 1.16
N PHE A 727 3.31 20.27 1.06
CA PHE A 727 3.21 21.38 0.10
C PHE A 727 3.20 20.89 -1.36
N ALA A 728 4.04 19.91 -1.69
CA ALA A 728 4.02 19.26 -3.00
C ALA A 728 2.66 18.62 -3.32
N LYS A 729 2.04 17.93 -2.34
CA LYS A 729 0.71 17.31 -2.50
C LYS A 729 -0.43 18.31 -2.67
N VAL A 730 -0.30 19.53 -2.15
CA VAL A 730 -1.31 20.58 -2.35
C VAL A 730 -1.07 21.43 -3.58
N GLY A 731 0.01 21.19 -4.35
CA GLY A 731 0.22 21.75 -5.69
C GLY A 731 1.46 22.65 -5.85
N TRP A 732 2.29 22.82 -4.82
CA TRP A 732 3.53 23.59 -4.97
C TRP A 732 4.61 22.78 -5.69
N ASP A 733 5.31 23.41 -6.62
CA ASP A 733 6.57 22.87 -7.14
C ASP A 733 7.66 23.11 -6.11
N THR A 734 8.24 22.03 -5.59
CA THR A 734 9.25 22.10 -4.54
C THR A 734 10.61 21.63 -5.02
N GLN A 735 10.85 21.46 -6.33
CA GLN A 735 12.08 20.86 -6.85
C GLN A 735 13.33 21.71 -6.61
N PHE A 736 13.23 23.04 -6.78
CA PHE A 736 14.36 23.96 -6.73
C PHE A 736 14.17 25.06 -5.66
N PRO A 737 14.23 24.72 -4.37
CA PRO A 737 14.11 25.72 -3.32
C PRO A 737 15.36 26.60 -3.22
N ARG A 738 15.18 27.85 -2.77
CA ARG A 738 16.27 28.72 -2.37
C ARG A 738 16.50 28.55 -0.87
N ARG A 739 17.69 28.06 -0.49
CA ARG A 739 18.06 27.80 0.91
C ARG A 739 18.45 29.09 1.62
N LEU A 740 17.77 29.38 2.73
CA LEU A 740 18.06 30.47 3.66
C LEU A 740 18.43 29.89 5.02
N THR A 741 19.52 30.38 5.61
CA THR A 741 20.01 29.91 6.90
C THR A 741 20.16 31.03 7.91
N ASN A 742 19.95 30.68 9.17
CA ASN A 742 20.31 31.52 10.30
C ASN A 742 21.54 30.90 10.97
N LEU A 743 22.57 31.70 11.16
CA LEU A 743 23.82 31.29 11.79
C LEU A 743 24.06 32.12 13.06
N ALA A 744 24.81 31.61 14.03
CA ALA A 744 25.12 32.38 15.22
C ALA A 744 26.48 32.07 15.84
N ILE A 745 27.07 33.07 16.47
CA ILE A 745 28.19 32.92 17.41
C ILE A 745 27.58 32.87 18.81
N GLU A 746 27.59 31.70 19.45
CA GLU A 746 26.98 31.48 20.77
C GLU A 746 27.66 32.27 21.89
N GLU A 747 29.00 32.33 21.89
CA GLU A 747 29.80 33.04 22.89
C GLU A 747 30.59 34.21 22.28
N LEU A 748 29.93 35.37 22.16
CA LEU A 748 30.51 36.55 21.50
C LEU A 748 31.72 37.14 22.25
N SER A 749 31.79 36.94 23.56
CA SER A 749 32.90 37.40 24.41
C SER A 749 34.22 36.73 24.02
N ALA A 750 34.21 35.42 23.74
CA ALA A 750 35.36 34.62 23.34
C ALA A 750 35.77 34.80 21.88
N TRP A 751 34.88 35.35 21.05
CA TRP A 751 35.13 35.50 19.61
C TRP A 751 36.28 36.48 19.29
N SER A 752 37.11 36.09 18.33
CA SER A 752 38.17 36.93 17.73
C SER A 752 38.13 36.85 16.21
N ALA A 753 38.68 37.88 15.56
CA ALA A 753 38.68 37.97 14.10
C ALA A 753 39.55 36.87 13.47
N PRO A 754 39.11 36.20 12.39
CA PRO A 754 39.94 35.23 11.69
C PRO A 754 41.26 35.84 11.19
N GLU A 755 42.35 35.08 11.29
CA GLU A 755 43.67 35.50 10.82
C GLU A 755 43.63 35.82 9.32
N GLY A 756 44.24 36.95 8.92
CA GLY A 756 44.32 37.35 7.51
C GLY A 756 43.09 38.06 6.93
N LEU A 757 41.94 38.09 7.62
CA LEU A 757 40.74 38.79 7.13
C LEU A 757 40.96 40.31 7.02
N LEU A 758 41.46 40.95 8.08
CA LEU A 758 41.73 42.39 8.11
C LEU A 758 42.76 42.83 7.05
N PRO A 759 43.92 42.18 6.91
CA PRO A 759 44.85 42.45 5.80
C PRO A 759 44.22 42.28 4.42
N SER A 760 43.30 41.33 4.24
CA SER A 760 42.64 41.09 2.96
C SER A 760 41.64 42.19 2.62
N ILE A 761 40.86 42.66 3.59
CA ILE A 761 39.97 43.84 3.46
C ILE A 761 40.79 45.09 3.09
N GLN A 762 41.93 45.31 3.77
CA GLN A 762 42.81 46.44 3.49
C GLN A 762 43.40 46.38 2.07
N ARG A 763 43.88 45.21 1.63
CA ARG A 763 44.37 45.02 0.25
C ARG A 763 43.30 45.26 -0.81
N ALA A 764 42.05 44.88 -0.51
CA ALA A 764 40.92 45.12 -1.41
C ALA A 764 40.44 46.58 -1.41
N SER A 765 41.00 47.44 -0.54
CA SER A 765 40.61 48.86 -0.40
C SER A 765 39.10 49.06 -0.17
N ILE A 766 38.47 48.15 0.57
CA ILE A 766 37.05 48.24 0.95
C ILE A 766 36.94 49.05 2.24
N SER A 767 36.10 50.08 2.24
CA SER A 767 35.80 50.89 3.42
C SER A 767 34.43 50.57 4.00
N PHE A 768 34.26 50.74 5.31
CA PHE A 768 33.01 50.49 6.01
C PHE A 768 32.60 51.70 6.84
N ASP A 769 31.32 52.07 6.78
CA ASP A 769 30.72 53.05 7.68
C ASP A 769 29.36 52.57 8.20
N LEU A 770 28.93 53.17 9.32
CA LEU A 770 27.65 52.89 9.97
C LEU A 770 26.78 54.12 9.87
N ILE A 771 25.57 53.97 9.33
CA ILE A 771 24.59 55.05 9.26
C ILE A 771 23.35 54.75 10.12
N HIS A 772 22.70 55.82 10.55
CA HIS A 772 21.44 55.82 11.27
C HIS A 772 20.52 56.90 10.67
N GLY A 773 19.21 56.70 10.79
CA GLY A 773 18.24 57.68 10.33
C GLY A 773 18.04 57.67 8.82
N LEU A 774 17.01 58.40 8.38
CA LEU A 774 16.61 58.45 6.97
C LEU A 774 17.42 59.44 6.14
N ASP A 775 18.12 60.38 6.76
CA ASP A 775 18.83 61.48 6.07
C ASP A 775 19.93 60.97 5.11
N ASN A 776 20.52 59.80 5.38
CA ASN A 776 21.54 59.16 4.54
C ASN A 776 21.07 57.83 3.93
N ALA A 777 19.75 57.58 3.94
CA ALA A 777 19.18 56.28 3.56
C ALA A 777 19.07 56.07 2.05
N GLU A 778 19.01 57.14 1.25
CA GLU A 778 18.67 57.05 -0.18
C GLU A 778 19.59 56.11 -0.96
N SER A 779 20.91 56.23 -0.78
CA SER A 779 21.88 55.35 -1.44
C SER A 779 21.69 53.87 -1.05
N VAL A 780 21.39 53.62 0.24
CA VAL A 780 21.18 52.26 0.77
C VAL A 780 19.89 51.67 0.23
N LEU A 781 18.79 52.43 0.26
CA LEU A 781 17.50 51.96 -0.23
C LEU A 781 17.55 51.68 -1.74
N ASN A 782 18.21 52.53 -2.52
CA ASN A 782 18.42 52.29 -3.95
C ASN A 782 19.26 51.02 -4.20
N HIS A 783 20.30 50.79 -3.40
CA HIS A 783 21.11 49.56 -3.46
C HIS A 783 20.27 48.32 -3.13
N VAL A 784 19.47 48.36 -2.06
CA VAL A 784 18.63 47.24 -1.63
C VAL A 784 17.51 46.97 -2.63
N VAL A 785 16.86 47.98 -3.19
CA VAL A 785 15.84 47.81 -4.24
C VAL A 785 16.44 47.18 -5.50
N SER A 786 17.71 47.46 -5.81
CA SER A 786 18.38 46.94 -7.00
C SER A 786 18.85 45.48 -6.86
N HIS A 787 19.09 45.00 -5.63
CA HIS A 787 19.75 43.70 -5.39
C HIS A 787 18.97 42.77 -4.42
N GLY A 788 17.92 43.26 -3.77
CA GLY A 788 17.11 42.53 -2.80
C GLY A 788 15.65 42.40 -3.21
N ALA A 789 14.88 41.64 -2.43
CA ALA A 789 13.44 41.53 -2.62
C ALA A 789 12.69 42.79 -2.11
N PRO A 790 11.51 43.13 -2.65
CA PRO A 790 10.76 44.33 -2.27
C PRO A 790 10.52 44.46 -0.76
N GLU A 791 10.19 43.36 -0.08
CA GLU A 791 9.98 43.29 1.36
C GLU A 791 11.23 43.59 2.18
N VAL A 792 12.42 43.31 1.63
CA VAL A 792 13.70 43.64 2.28
C VAL A 792 13.94 45.15 2.25
N ALA A 793 13.52 45.85 1.20
CA ALA A 793 13.62 47.31 1.16
C ALA A 793 12.77 47.96 2.28
N GLU A 794 11.58 47.42 2.55
CA GLU A 794 10.73 47.88 3.65
C GLU A 794 11.35 47.57 5.03
N LEU A 795 12.00 46.42 5.18
CA LEU A 795 12.77 46.11 6.38
C LEU A 795 13.91 47.11 6.62
N TYR A 796 14.68 47.47 5.59
CA TYR A 796 15.75 48.48 5.71
C TYR A 796 15.20 49.85 6.09
N LYS A 797 14.06 50.27 5.53
CA LYS A 797 13.37 51.50 5.95
C LYS A 797 12.96 51.45 7.41
N PHE A 798 12.35 50.34 7.84
CA PHE A 798 11.95 50.14 9.22
C PHE A 798 13.15 50.21 10.18
N ALA A 799 14.26 49.55 9.84
CA ALA A 799 15.48 49.59 10.63
C ALA A 799 16.08 51.01 10.71
N LEU A 800 16.07 51.78 9.62
CA LEU A 800 16.62 53.14 9.60
C LEU A 800 15.77 54.16 10.38
N GLN A 801 14.47 53.90 10.56
CA GLN A 801 13.61 54.70 11.45
C GLN A 801 13.94 54.47 12.93
N GLU A 802 14.45 53.29 13.30
CA GLU A 802 14.88 52.94 14.64
C GLU A 802 16.32 53.39 14.97
N THR A 803 16.54 54.70 15.03
CA THR A 803 17.90 55.28 15.12
C THR A 803 18.71 54.89 16.38
N LYS A 804 18.04 54.47 17.47
CA LYS A 804 18.70 54.12 18.75
C LYS A 804 19.10 52.65 18.83
N THR A 805 18.30 51.78 18.24
CA THR A 805 18.39 50.31 18.39
C THR A 805 18.94 49.65 17.14
N CYS A 806 18.75 50.26 15.97
CA CYS A 806 19.19 49.76 14.68
C CYS A 806 20.19 50.71 14.00
N GLY A 807 20.93 50.18 13.03
CA GLY A 807 21.78 50.92 12.11
C GLY A 807 22.12 50.08 10.89
N VAL A 808 22.63 50.72 9.83
CA VAL A 808 23.03 50.01 8.61
C VAL A 808 24.51 50.20 8.37
N VAL A 809 25.23 49.09 8.28
CA VAL A 809 26.64 49.10 7.86
C VAL A 809 26.69 49.05 6.34
N ARG A 810 27.49 49.92 5.74
CA ARG A 810 27.72 49.96 4.29
C ARG A 810 29.16 49.59 4.00
N ALA A 811 29.36 48.72 3.01
CA ALA A 811 30.66 48.43 2.41
C ALA A 811 30.79 49.25 1.12
N LYS A 812 31.89 49.98 0.97
CA LYS A 812 32.10 50.89 -0.16
C LYS A 812 33.41 50.59 -0.87
N SER A 813 33.39 50.71 -2.19
CA SER A 813 34.57 50.62 -3.03
C SER A 813 35.46 51.87 -2.87
N PRO A 814 36.68 51.88 -3.43
CA PRO A 814 37.53 53.09 -3.48
C PRO A 814 36.87 54.29 -4.17
N ASN A 815 35.89 54.04 -5.04
CA ASN A 815 35.14 55.07 -5.76
C ASN A 815 33.84 55.47 -5.03
N ASP A 816 33.70 55.11 -3.75
CA ASP A 816 32.53 55.38 -2.89
C ASP A 816 31.21 54.70 -3.36
N SER A 817 31.30 53.73 -4.28
CA SER A 817 30.13 52.94 -4.69
C SER A 817 29.80 51.85 -3.67
N LEU A 818 28.51 51.63 -3.39
CA LEU A 818 28.07 50.58 -2.47
C LEU A 818 28.34 49.18 -3.04
N LEU A 819 29.12 48.39 -2.31
CA LEU A 819 29.41 47.00 -2.59
C LEU A 819 28.46 46.06 -1.82
N GLY A 820 28.01 46.48 -0.64
CA GLY A 820 27.05 45.72 0.13
C GLY A 820 26.58 46.44 1.39
N THR A 821 25.48 45.97 1.95
CA THR A 821 24.87 46.53 3.16
C THR A 821 24.38 45.43 4.10
N VAL A 822 24.32 45.74 5.40
CA VAL A 822 23.69 44.86 6.39
C VAL A 822 23.03 45.67 7.51
N ILE A 823 21.90 45.19 8.03
CA ILE A 823 21.24 45.79 9.18
C ILE A 823 21.87 45.24 10.46
N ILE A 824 22.21 46.12 11.38
CA ILE A 824 22.67 45.78 12.73
C ILE A 824 21.62 46.24 13.74
N CYS A 825 21.19 45.34 14.63
CA CYS A 825 20.22 45.68 15.67
C CYS A 825 20.56 45.01 17.01
N VAL A 826 19.96 45.53 18.09
CA VAL A 826 20.01 44.91 19.43
C VAL A 826 18.70 44.21 19.76
N ALA A 827 18.71 43.36 20.79
CA ALA A 827 17.51 42.66 21.26
C ALA A 827 16.34 43.60 21.61
N ALA A 828 16.63 44.83 22.05
CA ALA A 828 15.63 45.84 22.38
C ALA A 828 14.94 46.50 21.17
N SER A 829 15.34 46.17 19.93
CA SER A 829 14.68 46.65 18.72
C SER A 829 13.28 46.05 18.56
N HIS A 830 12.33 46.79 17.95
CA HIS A 830 11.04 46.18 17.58
C HIS A 830 11.18 45.14 16.47
N LEU A 831 12.30 45.11 15.73
CA LEU A 831 12.61 44.02 14.79
C LEU A 831 12.66 42.66 15.47
N SER A 832 12.99 42.60 16.77
CA SER A 832 13.01 41.35 17.53
C SER A 832 11.64 40.67 17.61
N THR A 833 10.55 41.44 17.55
CA THR A 833 9.17 40.93 17.51
C THR A 833 8.89 40.15 16.22
N TYR A 834 9.44 40.62 15.10
CA TYR A 834 9.17 40.07 13.76
C TYR A 834 10.23 39.07 13.29
N ILE A 835 11.37 38.99 13.98
CA ILE A 835 12.51 38.13 13.65
C ILE A 835 12.89 37.37 14.92
N PRO A 836 12.21 36.24 15.21
CA PRO A 836 12.36 35.52 16.47
C PRO A 836 13.78 35.02 16.76
N SER A 837 14.62 34.87 15.73
CA SER A 837 16.04 34.50 15.91
C SER A 837 16.85 35.54 16.70
N LEU A 838 16.31 36.74 16.91
CA LEU A 838 16.90 37.80 17.73
C LEU A 838 16.48 37.72 19.21
N GLN A 839 15.68 36.72 19.59
CA GLN A 839 15.19 36.53 20.94
C GLN A 839 15.64 35.17 21.48
N THR A 840 15.87 35.10 22.79
CA THR A 840 16.19 33.85 23.49
C THR A 840 15.21 33.63 24.63
N SER A 841 14.90 32.36 24.90
CA SER A 841 14.05 31.96 26.04
C SER A 841 14.67 32.28 27.40
N ALA A 842 15.98 32.49 27.46
CA ALA A 842 16.75 32.81 28.67
C ALA A 842 16.95 34.32 28.91
N GLY A 843 16.48 35.19 28.00
CA GLY A 843 16.60 36.65 28.14
C GLY A 843 18.02 37.19 27.97
N SER A 844 18.93 36.43 27.34
CA SER A 844 20.28 36.90 27.00
C SER A 844 20.23 37.92 25.85
N ASP A 845 21.06 38.96 25.92
CA ASP A 845 21.10 40.01 24.89
C ASP A 845 21.72 39.46 23.59
N VAL A 846 20.92 39.45 22.51
CA VAL A 846 21.33 38.98 21.19
C VAL A 846 21.52 40.17 20.25
N GLY A 847 22.70 40.26 19.67
CA GLY A 847 22.98 41.18 18.57
C GLY A 847 22.57 40.58 17.24
N GLY A 848 21.86 41.35 16.42
CA GLY A 848 21.40 40.94 15.09
C GLY A 848 22.27 41.51 13.97
N ILE A 849 22.53 40.67 12.96
CA ILE A 849 23.13 41.01 11.67
C ILE A 849 22.16 40.48 10.62
N ILE A 850 21.35 41.34 10.02
CA ILE A 850 20.13 40.93 9.31
C ILE A 850 20.17 41.41 7.87
N ALA A 851 19.63 40.58 6.97
CA ALA A 851 19.43 40.91 5.56
C ALA A 851 20.71 41.42 4.87
N PRO A 852 21.81 40.65 4.86
CA PRO A 852 23.00 41.03 4.12
C PRO A 852 22.68 41.11 2.62
N ILE A 853 22.89 42.27 2.00
CA ILE A 853 22.69 42.50 0.56
C ILE A 853 24.02 42.90 -0.07
N VAL A 854 24.62 41.99 -0.84
CA VAL A 854 25.90 42.21 -1.52
C VAL A 854 25.65 42.33 -3.02
N ALA A 855 26.15 43.42 -3.63
CA ALA A 855 26.08 43.58 -5.07
C ALA A 855 27.07 42.64 -5.77
N PRO A 856 26.78 42.22 -7.02
CA PRO A 856 27.73 41.50 -7.85
C PRO A 856 29.06 42.26 -7.93
N SER A 857 30.13 41.65 -7.43
CA SER A 857 31.47 42.24 -7.37
C SER A 857 32.53 41.16 -7.54
N PRO A 858 33.81 41.50 -7.81
CA PRO A 858 34.88 40.51 -7.95
C PRO A 858 35.19 39.71 -6.67
N GLN A 859 34.83 40.24 -5.50
CA GLN A 859 35.13 39.65 -4.19
C GLN A 859 33.91 39.71 -3.25
N PRO A 860 32.76 39.11 -3.62
CA PRO A 860 31.51 39.25 -2.87
C PRO A 860 31.59 38.60 -1.50
N THR A 861 32.33 37.48 -1.39
CA THR A 861 32.62 36.80 -0.13
C THR A 861 33.37 37.69 0.85
N LEU A 862 34.39 38.42 0.38
CA LEU A 862 35.17 39.31 1.24
C LEU A 862 34.35 40.51 1.73
N VAL A 863 33.48 41.05 0.86
CA VAL A 863 32.52 42.10 1.22
C VAL A 863 31.59 41.60 2.33
N LEU A 864 31.00 40.41 2.16
CA LEU A 864 30.12 39.81 3.16
C LEU A 864 30.82 39.56 4.50
N GLN A 865 32.01 38.95 4.48
CA GLN A 865 32.80 38.71 5.68
C GLN A 865 33.18 40.02 6.38
N GLY A 866 33.47 41.08 5.62
CA GLY A 866 33.70 42.42 6.16
C GLY A 866 32.45 43.04 6.81
N LEU A 867 31.28 42.91 6.19
CA LEU A 867 30.00 43.35 6.75
C LEU A 867 29.66 42.59 8.05
N ALA A 868 29.80 41.27 8.03
CA ALA A 868 29.60 40.41 9.20
C ALA A 868 30.59 40.77 10.32
N PHE A 869 31.87 40.98 9.98
CA PHE A 869 32.90 41.41 10.93
C PHE A 869 32.53 42.74 11.61
N MET A 870 32.09 43.74 10.84
CA MET A 870 31.64 45.02 11.39
C MET A 870 30.42 44.86 12.30
N GLY A 871 29.47 44.00 11.92
CA GLY A 871 28.31 43.66 12.75
C GLY A 871 28.69 43.00 14.06
N VAL A 872 29.58 42.01 14.03
CA VAL A 872 30.10 41.31 15.22
C VAL A 872 30.79 42.31 16.17
N ARG A 873 31.62 43.21 15.63
CA ARG A 873 32.26 44.27 16.42
C ARG A 873 31.24 45.19 17.08
N GLN A 874 30.21 45.58 16.35
CA GLN A 874 29.16 46.46 16.87
C GLN A 874 28.35 45.77 17.99
N ASN A 875 28.00 44.50 17.79
CA ASN A 875 27.31 43.68 18.78
C ASN A 875 28.17 43.47 20.04
N LYS A 876 29.47 43.22 19.86
CA LYS A 876 30.44 43.11 20.96
C LYS A 876 30.62 44.42 21.72
N ALA A 877 30.68 45.56 21.03
CA ALA A 877 30.74 46.89 21.65
C ALA A 877 29.49 47.20 22.48
N ARG A 878 28.33 46.66 22.08
CA ARG A 878 27.06 46.75 22.79
C ARG A 878 26.88 45.69 23.89
N LYS A 879 27.89 44.85 24.13
CA LYS A 879 27.91 43.79 25.15
C LYS A 879 26.85 42.68 24.95
N ALA A 880 26.47 42.41 23.71
CA ALA A 880 25.63 41.25 23.40
C ALA A 880 26.35 39.95 23.80
N ALA A 881 25.59 38.97 24.31
CA ALA A 881 26.12 37.66 24.66
C ALA A 881 26.32 36.78 23.42
N LYS A 882 25.38 36.87 22.47
CA LYS A 882 25.31 36.11 21.23
C LYS A 882 25.19 37.07 20.04
N SER A 883 25.72 36.68 18.87
CA SER A 883 25.51 37.42 17.62
C SER A 883 24.91 36.49 16.56
N VAL A 884 23.77 36.87 16.00
CA VAL A 884 23.05 36.09 14.99
C VAL A 884 23.16 36.78 13.64
N VAL A 885 23.47 36.02 12.60
CA VAL A 885 23.35 36.43 11.20
C VAL A 885 22.16 35.70 10.59
N SER A 886 21.15 36.45 10.15
CA SER A 886 19.90 35.89 9.61
C SER A 886 19.82 36.04 8.08
N TRP A 887 19.23 35.03 7.44
CA TRP A 887 18.94 34.94 5.99
C TRP A 887 20.19 34.90 5.11
N VAL A 888 21.16 34.11 5.55
CA VAL A 888 22.36 33.78 4.79
C VAL A 888 22.00 32.79 3.69
N LEU A 889 22.44 33.06 2.47
CA LEU A 889 22.30 32.14 1.33
C LEU A 889 23.31 31.01 1.41
N ASP A 890 23.00 29.87 0.81
CA ASP A 890 23.77 28.63 0.93
C ASP A 890 25.27 28.80 0.57
N ASP A 891 25.56 29.58 -0.47
CA ASP A 891 26.92 29.91 -0.93
C ASP A 891 27.72 30.77 0.06
N ALA A 892 27.03 31.44 0.97
CA ALA A 892 27.60 32.30 2.00
C ALA A 892 27.74 31.61 3.37
N VAL A 893 27.28 30.36 3.52
CA VAL A 893 27.35 29.62 4.80
C VAL A 893 28.79 29.30 5.18
N ASP A 894 29.54 28.62 4.30
CA ASP A 894 30.92 28.20 4.61
C ASP A 894 31.85 29.39 4.93
N PRO A 895 31.83 30.51 4.18
CA PRO A 895 32.64 31.67 4.49
C PRO A 895 32.34 32.31 5.85
N LEU A 896 31.08 32.29 6.30
CA LEU A 896 30.69 32.78 7.62
C LEU A 896 30.97 31.76 8.71
N ALA A 897 30.84 30.46 8.43
CA ALA A 897 31.23 29.39 9.35
C ALA A 897 32.74 29.45 9.66
N ALA A 898 33.58 29.78 8.68
CA ALA A 898 35.00 30.05 8.88
C ALA A 898 35.28 31.26 9.80
N MET A 899 34.28 32.13 10.02
CA MET A 899 34.34 33.22 11.00
C MET A 899 33.81 32.80 12.38
N GLY A 900 33.48 31.52 12.61
CA GLY A 900 32.97 31.01 13.90
C GLY A 900 31.45 31.08 14.05
N PHE A 901 30.70 31.29 12.96
CA PHE A 901 29.23 31.20 12.98
C PHE A 901 28.77 29.75 12.84
N GLU A 902 27.92 29.29 13.74
CA GLU A 902 27.35 27.94 13.73
C GLU A 902 25.93 27.94 13.16
N LEU A 903 25.58 26.91 12.39
CA LEU A 903 24.24 26.76 11.81
C LEU A 903 23.19 26.57 12.91
N GLN A 904 22.21 27.47 12.95
CA GLN A 904 21.09 27.40 13.89
C GLN A 904 19.85 26.80 13.22
N GLN A 905 19.52 27.29 12.02
CA GLN A 905 18.29 26.92 11.30
C GLN A 905 18.49 27.02 9.80
N ALA A 906 17.76 26.19 9.07
CA ALA A 906 17.70 26.17 7.61
C ALA A 906 16.25 26.15 7.12
N PHE A 907 15.99 26.91 6.07
CA PHE A 907 14.67 27.09 5.46
C PHE A 907 14.77 27.00 3.94
N ASP A 908 13.82 26.32 3.32
CA ASP A 908 13.63 26.26 1.87
C ASP A 908 12.56 27.28 1.46
N GLU A 909 12.98 28.42 0.92
CA GLU A 909 12.08 29.38 0.24
C GLU A 909 11.67 28.80 -1.11
N ILE A 910 10.36 28.69 -1.35
CA ILE A 910 9.80 28.08 -2.56
C ILE A 910 8.99 29.12 -3.31
N THR A 911 9.22 29.22 -4.62
CA THR A 911 8.62 30.24 -5.47
C THR A 911 7.99 29.64 -6.72
N ASN A 912 6.74 30.00 -7.00
CA ASN A 912 5.95 29.50 -8.13
C ASN A 912 5.30 30.64 -8.93
N SER A 913 5.05 30.38 -10.23
CA SER A 913 4.17 31.23 -11.03
C SER A 913 2.70 31.05 -10.61
N PRO A 914 1.91 32.14 -10.49
CA PRO A 914 0.46 32.10 -10.27
C PRO A 914 -0.32 31.23 -11.28
N GLU A 915 0.18 31.14 -12.52
CA GLU A 915 -0.45 30.37 -13.61
C GLU A 915 -0.55 28.87 -13.31
N HIS A 916 0.31 28.34 -12.42
CA HIS A 916 0.22 26.95 -11.95
C HIS A 916 -1.08 26.66 -11.18
N TRP A 917 -1.82 27.70 -10.80
CA TRP A 917 -3.01 27.62 -9.95
C TRP A 917 -4.28 28.15 -10.65
N SER A 918 -4.18 28.60 -11.91
CA SER A 918 -5.31 29.03 -12.72
C SER A 918 -5.96 27.84 -13.43
N VAL A 919 -6.76 27.06 -12.68
CA VAL A 919 -7.82 26.17 -13.20
C VAL A 919 -9.04 26.25 -12.28
#